data_AF-A0A3Q7ESV6-F1
#
_entry.id   AF-A0A3Q7ESV6-F1
#
_cell.length_a   1.000
_cell.length_b   1.000
_cell.length_c   1.000
_cell.angle_alpha   90.00
_cell.angle_beta   90.00
_cell.angle_gamma   90.00
#
_symmetry.space_group_name_H-M   'P 1'
#
loop_
_entity.id
_entity.type
_entity.pdbx_description
1 polymer ?
#
loop_
_entity_poly.entity_id
_entity_poly.type
_entity_poly.pdbx_seq_one_letter_code
_entity_poly.pdbx_strand_id
1 'polypeptide(L)'
;MRSVELLRSLSLRRFSTLGLSKSTSPTIPITAEVLRESVTSSQWHFIKHVTGELNPTLISATLPELRSSPDRVLTFIENLGPDCLDISCYCLAISILSRLPSPKQATHLLKQVISSRFASPNEIFYGLVSAREKLVVKSSIVLDLLVRAYCELKKGEDALKEGKLKKAKEFIEHMQCSGVKPNLISFNTVIHGYCLRGDIEGANKIFEAMTAKGIEPDSYTFNSLVRGMVKEGREKEVSSLLEKMKPFGLIPTAVTYNTLIDSCCSKGDLEKAFFYRDEMVKIGIVPSVATYNLLIHALFLDGRMVETDDLLKDMSEKRVLPDGITYNILINGYCRVGNAKKAFKFYDELLSRGLQPTIVTYTSLIKVLGKRNRMKEADDLVVEILRKGIFPDLIMFNALIDGHCANDNVERAFDTLNGMNKMNVQPDEVTYNTLMQGYCKKGKVEEACMLLEEMKGRGIKPDHISYNTLISGYSRRGDMHDAFRIRDDMLSAGFNPTLLTYNALIQGLCKKQEGVLAEELLKEMVSKGITPDDSTYLALIEGIGDVDNTDRELRGRCLLWLMMVIRELGKTSAHADSCHFHNADNSLVILWIKGDSRGLKYLLKLKDSHCYGSSFPSGLHLQIFSDQIDMTV
;
A
#
# COMPACT_ATOMS: atom_id res chain seq x y z
N MET A 1 -21.58 38.38 27.96
CA MET A 1 -20.27 38.25 28.64
C MET A 1 -20.30 38.94 30.02
N ARG A 2 -21.27 38.59 30.88
CA ARG A 2 -21.36 39.07 32.29
C ARG A 2 -22.14 38.12 33.22
N SER A 3 -22.37 36.87 32.80
CA SER A 3 -23.08 35.83 33.58
C SER A 3 -22.23 34.56 33.79
N VAL A 4 -20.94 34.59 33.44
CA VAL A 4 -19.97 33.49 33.65
C VAL A 4 -18.96 33.80 34.76
N GLU A 5 -18.92 35.04 35.26
CA GLU A 5 -18.02 35.43 36.37
C GLU A 5 -18.63 35.24 37.77
N LEU A 6 -19.93 34.99 37.89
CA LEU A 6 -20.60 34.80 39.19
C LEU A 6 -20.61 33.35 39.70
N LEU A 7 -20.22 32.38 38.86
CA LEU A 7 -20.06 30.97 39.27
C LEU A 7 -18.59 30.60 39.58
N ARG A 8 -17.62 31.44 39.21
CA ARG A 8 -16.20 31.25 39.57
C ARG A 8 -15.85 31.74 40.97
N SER A 9 -16.71 32.52 41.62
CA SER A 9 -16.44 33.12 42.93
C SER A 9 -16.92 32.30 44.14
N LEU A 10 -17.66 31.19 43.93
CA LEU A 10 -18.20 30.36 45.02
C LEU A 10 -17.45 29.04 45.28
N SER A 11 -16.44 28.66 44.46
CA SER A 11 -15.70 27.40 44.65
C SER A 11 -14.25 27.54 45.10
N LEU A 12 -13.76 28.75 45.40
CA LEU A 12 -12.35 29.02 45.72
C LEU A 12 -12.10 29.72 47.08
N ARG A 13 -13.09 29.73 47.98
CA ARG A 13 -12.91 30.22 49.36
C ARG A 13 -13.42 29.22 50.39
N ARG A 14 -12.66 28.15 50.59
CA ARG A 14 -12.47 27.45 51.87
C ARG A 14 -11.28 26.51 51.65
N PHE A 15 -10.35 26.49 52.59
CA PHE A 15 -9.06 25.77 52.57
C PHE A 15 -7.85 26.53 52.01
N SER A 16 -7.54 27.67 52.62
CA SER A 16 -6.16 27.96 52.98
C SER A 16 -6.13 28.68 54.33
N THR A 17 -5.25 28.22 55.23
CA THR A 17 -4.90 28.72 56.58
C THR A 17 -5.59 28.07 57.79
N LEU A 18 -5.00 26.97 58.27
CA LEU A 18 -4.59 26.78 59.67
C LEU A 18 -3.82 25.45 59.74
N GLY A 19 -2.50 25.54 59.93
CA GLY A 19 -1.70 24.38 60.28
C GLY A 19 -1.94 24.01 61.74
N LEU A 20 -2.30 22.75 61.99
CA LEU A 20 -1.84 21.90 63.10
C LEU A 20 -2.73 20.66 63.22
N SER A 21 -2.07 19.54 63.51
CA SER A 21 -2.58 18.22 63.87
C SER A 21 -3.11 17.33 62.74
N LYS A 22 -2.52 16.13 62.67
CA LYS A 22 -3.09 14.94 62.05
C LYS A 22 -4.49 14.74 62.65
N SER A 23 -5.53 15.13 61.94
CA SER A 23 -6.88 14.68 62.20
C SER A 23 -7.36 13.89 60.99
N THR A 24 -7.70 12.63 61.24
CA THR A 24 -8.39 11.74 60.31
C THR A 24 -9.69 12.41 59.86
N SER A 25 -9.69 13.02 58.68
CA SER A 25 -10.92 13.40 57.99
C SER A 25 -11.68 12.11 57.63
N PRO A 26 -13.00 12.03 57.83
CA PRO A 26 -13.74 10.86 57.41
C PRO A 26 -13.74 10.85 55.89
N THR A 27 -12.97 9.95 55.28
CA THR A 27 -13.12 9.64 53.87
C THR A 27 -14.55 9.14 53.68
N ILE A 28 -15.40 9.95 53.03
CA ILE A 28 -16.73 9.49 52.64
C ILE A 28 -16.48 8.25 51.78
N PRO A 29 -16.95 7.06 52.18
CA PRO A 29 -16.69 5.85 51.41
C PRO A 29 -17.31 6.02 50.02
N ILE A 30 -16.49 5.87 48.98
CA ILE A 30 -16.99 5.97 47.60
C ILE A 30 -17.98 4.83 47.38
N THR A 31 -19.25 5.18 47.20
CA THR A 31 -20.32 4.23 46.90
C THR A 31 -20.50 4.08 45.39
N ALA A 32 -21.17 3.02 44.96
CA ALA A 32 -21.49 2.78 43.55
C ALA A 32 -22.31 3.94 42.94
N GLU A 33 -23.17 4.55 43.75
CA GLU A 33 -24.01 5.68 43.35
C GLU A 33 -23.19 6.94 43.03
N VAL A 34 -22.22 7.29 43.90
CA VAL A 34 -21.31 8.42 43.69
C VAL A 34 -20.45 8.20 42.43
N LEU A 35 -19.99 6.97 42.22
CA LEU A 35 -19.19 6.61 41.05
C LEU A 35 -20.03 6.68 39.76
N ARG A 36 -21.28 6.19 39.79
CA ARG A 36 -22.24 6.31 38.69
C ARG A 36 -22.52 7.78 38.33
N GLU A 37 -22.79 8.62 39.32
CA GLU A 37 -23.05 10.06 39.11
C GLU A 37 -21.85 10.78 38.51
N SER A 38 -20.64 10.43 38.96
CA SER A 38 -19.40 10.98 38.43
C SER A 38 -19.18 10.59 36.96
N VAL A 39 -19.45 9.33 36.59
CA VAL A 39 -19.36 8.85 35.20
C VAL A 39 -20.44 9.50 34.32
N THR A 40 -21.68 9.58 34.80
CA THR A 40 -22.78 10.22 34.06
C THR A 40 -22.62 11.74 33.97
N SER A 41 -21.86 12.36 34.85
CA SER A 41 -21.52 13.80 34.78
C SER A 41 -20.18 14.07 34.10
N SER A 42 -19.50 13.04 33.56
CA SER A 42 -18.20 13.15 32.89
C SER A 42 -17.10 13.78 33.75
N GLN A 43 -17.10 13.52 35.05
CA GLN A 43 -16.12 14.04 36.02
C GLN A 43 -14.83 13.21 36.02
N TRP A 44 -14.15 13.12 34.87
CA TRP A 44 -12.99 12.23 34.68
C TRP A 44 -11.79 12.58 35.57
N HIS A 45 -11.60 13.86 35.92
CA HIS A 45 -10.55 14.30 36.83
C HIS A 45 -10.73 13.75 38.26
N PHE A 46 -11.98 13.68 38.73
CA PHE A 46 -12.30 13.09 40.02
C PHE A 46 -12.05 11.59 40.01
N ILE A 47 -12.50 10.89 38.95
CA ILE A 47 -12.29 9.45 38.79
C ILE A 47 -10.80 9.11 38.80
N LYS A 48 -9.94 9.88 38.10
CA LYS A 48 -8.48 9.70 38.10
C LYS A 48 -7.84 9.90 39.47
N HIS A 49 -8.35 10.81 40.29
CA HIS A 49 -7.83 11.07 41.63
C HIS A 49 -8.17 9.95 42.62
N VAL A 50 -9.29 9.27 42.39
CA VAL A 50 -9.86 8.28 43.30
C VAL A 50 -9.48 6.84 42.92
N THR A 51 -8.81 6.62 41.79
CA THR A 51 -8.48 5.26 41.29
C THR A 51 -7.77 4.37 42.31
N GLY A 52 -6.90 4.93 43.16
CA GLY A 52 -6.19 4.18 44.20
C GLY A 52 -7.07 3.65 45.34
N GLU A 53 -8.30 4.17 45.48
CA GLU A 53 -9.27 3.76 46.50
C GLU A 53 -10.36 2.83 45.93
N LEU A 54 -10.40 2.63 44.60
CA LEU A 54 -11.38 1.79 43.94
C LEU A 54 -10.94 0.32 43.90
N ASN A 55 -11.88 -0.58 44.18
CA ASN A 55 -11.68 -2.02 44.04
C ASN A 55 -12.61 -2.62 42.95
N PRO A 56 -12.27 -3.78 42.38
CA PRO A 56 -13.08 -4.43 41.34
C PRO A 56 -14.53 -4.71 41.77
N THR A 57 -14.77 -4.99 43.05
CA THR A 57 -16.11 -5.26 43.59
C THR A 57 -17.03 -4.04 43.44
N LEU A 58 -16.54 -2.86 43.80
CA LEU A 58 -17.27 -1.59 43.67
C LEU A 58 -17.53 -1.24 42.20
N ILE A 59 -16.53 -1.44 41.34
CA ILE A 59 -16.65 -1.18 39.90
C ILE A 59 -17.67 -2.13 39.25
N SER A 60 -17.61 -3.43 39.55
CA SER A 60 -18.54 -4.43 39.04
C SER A 60 -19.98 -4.29 39.56
N ALA A 61 -20.18 -3.60 40.70
CA ALA A 61 -21.48 -3.18 41.20
C ALA A 61 -22.02 -1.94 40.48
N THR A 62 -21.13 -1.00 40.10
CA THR A 62 -21.48 0.24 39.42
C THR A 62 -21.80 0.03 37.94
N LEU A 63 -21.06 -0.84 37.24
CA LEU A 63 -21.20 -1.08 35.80
C LEU A 63 -22.65 -1.42 35.36
N PRO A 64 -23.39 -2.33 36.02
CA PRO A 64 -24.78 -2.61 35.68
C PRO A 64 -25.72 -1.39 35.71
N GLU A 65 -25.42 -0.36 36.52
CA GLU A 65 -26.22 0.87 36.63
C GLU A 65 -25.94 1.83 35.46
N LEU A 66 -24.82 1.67 34.76
CA LEU A 66 -24.44 2.49 33.60
C LEU A 66 -25.09 2.05 32.28
N ARG A 67 -26.02 1.08 32.32
CA ARG A 67 -26.75 0.61 31.12
C ARG A 67 -27.52 1.70 30.38
N SER A 68 -27.95 2.75 31.08
CA SER A 68 -28.65 3.90 30.50
C SER A 68 -27.73 4.84 29.73
N SER A 69 -26.42 4.73 29.90
CA SER A 69 -25.41 5.59 29.26
C SER A 69 -24.17 4.78 28.84
N PRO A 70 -24.33 3.83 27.89
CA PRO A 70 -23.29 2.89 27.48
C PRO A 70 -22.10 3.58 26.77
N ASP A 71 -22.30 4.73 26.13
CA ASP A 71 -21.28 5.52 25.42
C ASP A 71 -20.14 5.99 26.32
N ARG A 72 -20.38 6.10 27.63
CA ARG A 72 -19.41 6.58 28.63
C ARG A 72 -18.60 5.47 29.29
N VAL A 73 -19.01 4.21 29.09
CA VAL A 73 -18.40 3.04 29.74
C VAL A 73 -16.97 2.82 29.26
N LEU A 74 -16.69 3.02 27.97
CA LEU A 74 -15.34 2.86 27.44
C LEU A 74 -14.38 3.89 28.06
N THR A 75 -14.79 5.16 28.07
CA THR A 75 -14.00 6.24 28.69
C THR A 75 -13.82 5.99 30.19
N PHE A 76 -14.83 5.48 30.89
CA PHE A 76 -14.69 5.10 32.29
C PHE A 76 -13.61 4.03 32.50
N ILE A 77 -13.64 2.95 31.72
CA ILE A 77 -12.64 1.87 31.79
C ILE A 77 -11.23 2.37 31.43
N GLU A 78 -11.08 3.21 30.41
CA GLU A 78 -9.77 3.77 29.99
C GLU A 78 -9.16 4.74 31.03
N ASN A 79 -10.00 5.39 31.84
CA ASN A 79 -9.54 6.24 32.94
C ASN A 79 -9.21 5.45 34.22
N LEU A 80 -9.59 4.17 34.30
CA LEU A 80 -9.20 3.27 35.37
C LEU A 80 -7.90 2.55 34.98
N GLY A 81 -6.92 2.53 35.89
CA GLY A 81 -5.69 1.77 35.67
C GLY A 81 -5.95 0.25 35.59
N PRO A 82 -5.09 -0.52 34.90
CA PRO A 82 -5.26 -1.98 34.78
C PRO A 82 -5.28 -2.71 36.14
N ASP A 83 -4.66 -2.12 37.17
CA ASP A 83 -4.57 -2.70 38.52
C ASP A 83 -5.91 -2.69 39.28
N CYS A 84 -6.87 -1.87 38.84
CA CYS A 84 -8.18 -1.71 39.49
C CYS A 84 -9.27 -2.63 38.88
N LEU A 85 -8.98 -3.31 37.76
CA LEU A 85 -9.96 -4.01 36.94
C LEU A 85 -9.68 -5.50 36.89
N ASP A 86 -10.67 -6.31 37.26
CA ASP A 86 -10.65 -7.76 37.04
C ASP A 86 -11.37 -8.15 35.75
N ILE A 87 -11.31 -9.43 35.40
CA ILE A 87 -11.95 -9.96 34.19
C ILE A 87 -13.48 -9.75 34.20
N SER A 88 -14.10 -9.76 35.39
CA SER A 88 -15.53 -9.54 35.58
C SER A 88 -15.92 -8.10 35.19
N CYS A 89 -15.13 -7.11 35.61
CA CYS A 89 -15.31 -5.71 35.24
C CYS A 89 -15.24 -5.52 33.73
N TYR A 90 -14.22 -6.09 33.08
CA TYR A 90 -14.12 -6.05 31.62
C TYR A 90 -15.30 -6.72 30.94
N CYS A 91 -15.71 -7.91 31.39
CA CYS A 91 -16.84 -8.65 30.79
C CYS A 91 -18.17 -7.89 30.92
N LEU A 92 -18.42 -7.24 32.06
CA LEU A 92 -19.59 -6.39 32.27
C LEU A 92 -19.55 -5.14 31.36
N ALA A 93 -18.41 -4.46 31.28
CA ALA A 93 -18.24 -3.30 30.41
C ALA A 93 -18.44 -3.65 28.94
N ILE A 94 -17.80 -4.72 28.45
CA ILE A 94 -17.96 -5.23 27.07
C ILE A 94 -19.43 -5.58 26.79
N SER A 95 -20.11 -6.24 27.73
CA SER A 95 -21.53 -6.61 27.58
C SER A 95 -22.44 -5.38 27.48
N ILE A 96 -22.15 -4.31 28.22
CA ILE A 96 -22.90 -3.04 28.12
C ILE A 96 -22.61 -2.35 26.79
N LEU A 97 -21.34 -2.25 26.39
CA LEU A 97 -20.91 -1.65 25.13
C LEU A 97 -21.47 -2.38 23.90
N SER A 98 -21.69 -3.70 24.00
CA SER A 98 -22.27 -4.51 22.91
C SER A 98 -23.70 -4.11 22.52
N ARG A 99 -24.38 -3.31 23.36
CA ARG A 99 -25.72 -2.76 23.09
C ARG A 99 -25.71 -1.52 22.22
N LEU A 100 -24.56 -0.89 22.02
CA LEU A 100 -24.44 0.26 21.14
C LEU A 100 -24.70 -0.15 19.68
N PRO A 101 -25.31 0.73 18.85
CA PRO A 101 -25.51 0.45 17.43
C PRO A 101 -24.21 0.14 16.68
N SER A 102 -23.09 0.70 17.15
CA SER A 102 -21.76 0.45 16.59
C SER A 102 -20.97 -0.52 17.49
N PRO A 103 -20.51 -1.67 16.97
CA PRO A 103 -19.75 -2.63 17.76
C PRO A 103 -18.31 -2.19 18.05
N LYS A 104 -17.84 -1.08 17.45
CA LYS A 104 -16.43 -0.67 17.46
C LYS A 104 -15.83 -0.59 18.86
N GLN A 105 -16.56 0.01 19.82
CA GLN A 105 -16.08 0.19 21.19
C GLN A 105 -15.95 -1.15 21.94
N ALA A 106 -16.96 -2.02 21.83
CA ALA A 106 -16.94 -3.34 22.43
C ALA A 106 -15.82 -4.22 21.84
N THR A 107 -15.66 -4.21 20.50
CA THR A 107 -14.60 -4.95 19.81
C THR A 107 -13.20 -4.43 20.14
N HIS A 108 -13.03 -3.11 20.31
CA HIS A 108 -11.76 -2.51 20.73
C HIS A 108 -11.35 -3.03 22.11
N LEU A 109 -12.24 -2.94 23.09
CA LEU A 109 -11.96 -3.40 24.46
C LEU A 109 -11.73 -4.92 24.51
N LEU A 110 -12.51 -5.71 23.77
CA LEU A 110 -12.29 -7.16 23.61
C LEU A 110 -10.88 -7.47 23.07
N LYS A 111 -10.46 -6.79 22.00
CA LYS A 111 -9.13 -7.01 21.41
C LYS A 111 -8.00 -6.63 22.36
N GLN A 112 -8.19 -5.58 23.17
CA GLN A 112 -7.25 -5.18 24.21
C GLN A 112 -7.11 -6.27 25.28
N VAL A 113 -8.23 -6.77 25.81
CA VAL A 113 -8.24 -7.85 26.83
C VAL A 113 -7.63 -9.16 26.31
N ILE A 114 -7.91 -9.53 25.07
CA ILE A 114 -7.32 -10.73 24.47
C ILE A 114 -5.81 -10.55 24.24
N SER A 115 -5.37 -9.33 23.86
CA SER A 115 -3.96 -9.06 23.54
C SER A 115 -3.10 -8.90 24.80
N SER A 116 -3.66 -8.44 25.91
CA SER A 116 -2.93 -8.30 27.18
C SER A 116 -2.60 -9.63 27.86
N ARG A 117 -3.20 -10.75 27.41
CA ARG A 117 -3.09 -12.09 28.03
C ARG A 117 -3.44 -12.11 29.52
N PHE A 118 -4.21 -11.11 29.97
CA PHE A 118 -4.62 -10.95 31.36
C PHE A 118 -5.51 -12.10 31.86
N ALA A 119 -6.30 -12.70 30.95
CA ALA A 119 -7.15 -13.85 31.23
C ALA A 119 -7.04 -14.87 30.09
N SER A 120 -7.26 -16.15 30.41
CA SER A 120 -7.34 -17.20 29.42
C SER A 120 -8.59 -17.05 28.54
N PRO A 121 -8.59 -17.60 27.32
CA PRO A 121 -9.75 -17.55 26.43
C PRO A 121 -11.04 -18.07 27.08
N ASN A 122 -10.94 -19.12 27.88
CA ASN A 122 -12.09 -19.72 28.56
C ASN A 122 -12.61 -18.83 29.70
N GLU A 123 -11.73 -18.19 30.47
CA GLU A 123 -12.13 -17.23 31.51
C GLU A 123 -12.86 -16.03 30.92
N ILE A 124 -12.42 -15.51 29.77
CA ILE A 124 -13.11 -14.44 29.04
C ILE A 124 -14.50 -14.92 28.59
N PHE A 125 -14.59 -16.13 28.02
CA PHE A 125 -15.87 -16.68 27.56
C PHE A 125 -16.87 -16.84 28.70
N TYR A 126 -16.51 -17.55 29.77
CA TYR A 126 -17.41 -17.77 30.91
C TYR A 126 -17.69 -16.49 31.69
N GLY A 127 -16.73 -15.55 31.76
CA GLY A 127 -16.94 -14.22 32.31
C GLY A 127 -18.00 -13.44 31.53
N LEU A 128 -18.01 -13.52 30.20
CA LEU A 128 -19.05 -12.91 29.37
C LEU A 128 -20.40 -13.61 29.51
N VAL A 129 -20.44 -14.94 29.66
CA VAL A 129 -21.69 -15.67 29.96
C VAL A 129 -22.26 -15.21 31.30
N SER A 130 -21.45 -15.14 32.36
CA SER A 130 -21.87 -14.66 33.69
C SER A 130 -22.31 -13.19 33.65
N ALA A 131 -21.59 -12.33 32.92
CA ALA A 131 -21.98 -10.93 32.72
C ALA A 131 -23.34 -10.81 32.01
N ARG A 132 -23.62 -11.66 31.01
CA ARG A 132 -24.95 -11.70 30.36
C ARG A 132 -26.05 -12.09 31.32
N GLU A 133 -25.83 -13.08 32.18
CA GLU A 133 -26.80 -13.50 33.20
C GLU A 133 -27.06 -12.37 34.21
N LYS A 134 -26.00 -11.77 34.77
CA LYS A 134 -26.10 -10.62 35.68
C LYS A 134 -26.79 -9.42 35.01
N LEU A 135 -26.58 -9.24 33.70
CA LEU A 135 -27.21 -8.20 32.92
C LEU A 135 -28.59 -8.57 32.34
N VAL A 136 -29.07 -9.79 32.55
CA VAL A 136 -30.33 -10.30 31.98
C VAL A 136 -30.39 -10.12 30.44
N VAL A 137 -29.24 -10.30 29.77
CA VAL A 137 -29.10 -10.17 28.32
C VAL A 137 -29.30 -11.53 27.66
N LYS A 138 -30.42 -11.69 26.96
CA LYS A 138 -30.73 -12.95 26.23
C LYS A 138 -30.00 -13.09 24.88
N SER A 139 -29.53 -11.98 24.30
CA SER A 139 -28.88 -11.96 22.98
C SER A 139 -27.48 -12.60 22.98
N SER A 140 -27.08 -13.25 21.88
CA SER A 140 -25.75 -13.84 21.69
C SER A 140 -24.68 -12.82 21.27
N ILE A 141 -25.07 -11.59 20.92
CA ILE A 141 -24.21 -10.57 20.28
C ILE A 141 -22.84 -10.44 20.93
N VAL A 142 -22.75 -10.36 22.26
CA VAL A 142 -21.46 -10.17 22.93
C VAL A 142 -20.51 -11.36 22.74
N LEU A 143 -21.04 -12.58 22.67
CA LEU A 143 -20.26 -13.78 22.39
C LEU A 143 -19.93 -13.87 20.89
N ASP A 144 -20.80 -13.39 20.00
CA ASP A 144 -20.50 -13.25 18.57
C ASP A 144 -19.34 -12.24 18.34
N LEU A 145 -19.31 -11.15 19.12
CA LEU A 145 -18.22 -10.17 19.10
C LEU A 145 -16.91 -10.75 19.66
N LEU A 146 -16.97 -11.63 20.66
CA LEU A 146 -15.81 -12.37 21.15
C LEU A 146 -15.23 -13.25 20.04
N VAL A 147 -16.07 -14.07 19.41
CA VAL A 147 -15.69 -14.92 18.27
C VAL A 147 -15.05 -14.07 17.17
N ARG A 148 -15.68 -12.93 16.82
CA ARG A 148 -15.15 -11.97 15.85
C ARG A 148 -13.77 -11.43 16.23
N ALA A 149 -13.58 -11.05 17.49
CA ALA A 149 -12.30 -10.55 17.97
C ALA A 149 -11.19 -11.60 17.83
N TYR A 150 -11.46 -12.87 18.16
CA TYR A 150 -10.51 -13.97 17.97
C TYR A 150 -10.20 -14.23 16.49
N CYS A 151 -11.17 -14.06 15.59
CA CYS A 151 -10.98 -14.17 14.14
C CYS A 151 -10.17 -12.99 13.53
N GLU A 152 -10.32 -11.77 14.03
CA GLU A 152 -9.71 -10.56 13.43
C GLU A 152 -8.31 -10.20 13.98
N LEU A 153 -7.86 -10.79 15.09
CA LEU A 153 -6.56 -10.48 15.70
C LEU A 153 -5.38 -10.96 14.84
N LYS A 154 -4.73 -10.03 14.11
CA LYS A 154 -3.65 -10.29 13.14
C LYS A 154 -2.25 -10.52 13.72
N LYS A 155 -1.98 -10.22 15.00
CA LYS A 155 -0.61 -10.28 15.57
C LYS A 155 -0.21 -11.71 16.00
N GLY A 156 0.87 -12.23 15.40
CA GLY A 156 1.59 -13.45 15.82
C GLY A 156 2.03 -14.38 14.66
N GLU A 157 3.03 -15.23 14.93
CA GLU A 157 3.48 -16.36 14.10
C GLU A 157 2.31 -17.28 13.68
N ASP A 158 2.46 -18.00 12.56
CA ASP A 158 1.36 -18.77 11.94
C ASP A 158 0.72 -19.81 12.89
N ALA A 159 1.50 -20.41 13.80
CA ALA A 159 0.99 -21.33 14.83
C ALA A 159 0.02 -20.65 15.82
N LEU A 160 0.27 -19.40 16.19
CA LEU A 160 -0.61 -18.62 17.08
C LEU A 160 -1.90 -18.21 16.36
N LYS A 161 -1.89 -18.12 15.02
CA LYS A 161 -3.07 -17.84 14.20
C LYS A 161 -3.98 -19.06 14.14
N GLU A 162 -3.44 -20.25 13.92
CA GLU A 162 -4.26 -21.47 13.85
C GLU A 162 -4.93 -21.78 15.19
N GLY A 163 -4.22 -21.59 16.31
CA GLY A 163 -4.78 -21.76 17.65
C GLY A 163 -5.96 -20.82 17.96
N LYS A 164 -5.95 -19.59 17.43
CA LYS A 164 -7.04 -18.62 17.63
C LYS A 164 -8.30 -18.97 16.81
N LEU A 165 -8.17 -19.58 15.62
CA LEU A 165 -9.32 -20.06 14.85
C LEU A 165 -9.96 -21.28 15.52
N LYS A 166 -9.13 -22.22 15.99
CA LYS A 166 -9.59 -23.38 16.77
C LYS A 166 -10.39 -22.93 17.98
N LYS A 167 -9.91 -21.92 18.71
CA LYS A 167 -10.64 -21.31 19.84
C LYS A 167 -11.96 -20.65 19.42
N ALA A 168 -11.98 -19.92 18.30
CA ALA A 168 -13.22 -19.33 17.79
C ALA A 168 -14.29 -20.39 17.47
N LYS A 169 -13.87 -21.55 16.91
CA LYS A 169 -14.75 -22.71 16.70
C LYS A 169 -15.22 -23.31 18.03
N GLU A 170 -14.31 -23.56 18.98
CA GLU A 170 -14.65 -24.10 20.31
C GLU A 170 -15.69 -23.23 21.04
N PHE A 171 -15.62 -21.91 20.89
CA PHE A 171 -16.61 -21.02 21.50
C PHE A 171 -18.03 -21.19 20.95
N ILE A 172 -18.19 -21.59 19.68
CA ILE A 172 -19.51 -21.94 19.14
C ILE A 172 -20.08 -23.19 19.83
N GLU A 173 -19.21 -24.14 20.18
CA GLU A 173 -19.60 -25.35 20.92
C GLU A 173 -19.89 -25.01 22.40
N HIS A 174 -19.04 -24.20 23.04
CA HIS A 174 -19.26 -23.74 24.41
C HIS A 174 -20.56 -22.92 24.57
N MET A 175 -20.93 -22.11 23.57
CA MET A 175 -22.23 -21.41 23.57
C MET A 175 -23.37 -22.40 23.81
N GLN A 176 -23.35 -23.56 23.14
CA GLN A 176 -24.38 -24.58 23.27
C GLN A 176 -24.39 -25.20 24.66
N CYS A 177 -23.20 -25.55 25.19
CA CYS A 177 -23.06 -26.10 26.55
C CYS A 177 -23.56 -25.12 27.63
N SER A 178 -23.43 -23.81 27.39
CA SER A 178 -23.93 -22.75 28.28
C SER A 178 -25.39 -22.34 28.00
N GLY A 179 -26.14 -23.12 27.20
CA GLY A 179 -27.56 -22.86 26.92
C GLY A 179 -27.83 -21.68 25.98
N VAL A 180 -26.80 -21.13 25.33
CA VAL A 180 -26.93 -20.06 24.33
C VAL A 180 -26.91 -20.69 22.94
N LYS A 181 -28.03 -20.60 22.20
CA LYS A 181 -28.09 -21.15 20.83
C LYS A 181 -27.26 -20.27 19.87
N PRO A 182 -26.21 -20.81 19.22
CA PRO A 182 -25.53 -20.10 18.13
C PRO A 182 -26.51 -19.84 16.99
N ASN A 183 -26.35 -18.71 16.30
CA ASN A 183 -27.21 -18.30 15.19
C ASN A 183 -26.39 -18.14 13.90
N LEU A 184 -27.05 -17.72 12.82
CA LEU A 184 -26.43 -17.45 11.53
C LEU A 184 -25.22 -16.49 11.63
N ILE A 185 -25.30 -15.45 12.47
CA ILE A 185 -24.22 -14.48 12.68
C ILE A 185 -23.00 -15.15 13.32
N SER A 186 -23.21 -16.02 14.31
CA SER A 186 -22.15 -16.77 14.98
C SER A 186 -21.36 -17.61 13.97
N PHE A 187 -22.04 -18.38 13.13
CA PHE A 187 -21.41 -19.21 12.09
C PHE A 187 -20.77 -18.36 10.99
N ASN A 188 -21.46 -17.34 10.47
CA ASN A 188 -20.92 -16.44 9.44
C ASN A 188 -19.64 -15.74 9.90
N THR A 189 -19.55 -15.38 11.17
CA THR A 189 -18.35 -14.76 11.76
C THR A 189 -17.17 -15.72 11.74
N VAL A 190 -17.37 -16.99 12.11
CA VAL A 190 -16.32 -18.02 12.07
C VAL A 190 -15.91 -18.32 10.62
N ILE A 191 -16.88 -18.57 9.73
CA ILE A 191 -16.63 -18.82 8.29
C ILE A 191 -15.80 -17.67 7.69
N HIS A 192 -16.21 -16.43 7.93
CA HIS A 192 -15.48 -15.25 7.47
C HIS A 192 -14.06 -15.19 8.05
N GLY A 193 -13.89 -15.52 9.34
CA GLY A 193 -12.60 -15.58 10.01
C GLY A 193 -11.64 -16.61 9.40
N TYR A 194 -12.13 -17.81 9.08
CA TYR A 194 -11.38 -18.84 8.36
C TYR A 194 -10.99 -18.36 6.95
N CYS A 195 -11.94 -17.79 6.20
CA CYS A 195 -11.71 -17.25 4.85
C CYS A 195 -10.67 -16.11 4.84
N LEU A 196 -10.67 -15.21 5.82
CA LEU A 196 -9.68 -14.13 5.93
C LEU A 196 -8.24 -14.66 6.07
N ARG A 197 -8.08 -15.84 6.66
CA ARG A 197 -6.80 -16.49 6.94
C ARG A 197 -6.39 -17.52 5.88
N GLY A 198 -7.20 -17.73 4.85
CA GLY A 198 -6.89 -18.66 3.76
C GLY A 198 -7.24 -20.13 4.05
N ASP A 199 -7.76 -20.45 5.24
CA ASP A 199 -8.15 -21.82 5.57
C ASP A 199 -9.59 -22.10 5.09
N ILE A 200 -9.70 -22.39 3.80
CA ILE A 200 -10.97 -22.67 3.11
C ILE A 200 -11.57 -24.02 3.55
N GLU A 201 -10.74 -25.00 3.87
CA GLU A 201 -11.21 -26.30 4.35
C GLU A 201 -11.88 -26.19 5.72
N GLY A 202 -11.27 -25.42 6.63
CA GLY A 202 -11.87 -25.06 7.90
C GLY A 202 -13.20 -24.31 7.71
N ALA A 203 -13.25 -23.36 6.78
CA ALA A 203 -14.49 -22.64 6.47
C ALA A 203 -15.61 -23.57 5.97
N ASN A 204 -15.30 -24.52 5.09
CA ASN A 204 -16.26 -25.51 4.59
C ASN A 204 -16.75 -26.46 5.69
N LYS A 205 -15.88 -26.91 6.60
CA LYS A 205 -16.30 -27.73 7.75
C LYS A 205 -17.29 -27.00 8.65
N ILE A 206 -17.11 -25.69 8.85
CA ILE A 206 -18.03 -24.86 9.63
C ILE A 206 -19.35 -24.64 8.87
N PHE A 207 -19.30 -24.46 7.55
CA PHE A 207 -20.48 -24.39 6.69
C PHE A 207 -21.31 -25.68 6.77
N GLU A 208 -20.68 -26.85 6.64
CA GLU A 208 -21.35 -28.15 6.78
C GLU A 208 -21.96 -28.31 8.18
N ALA A 209 -21.23 -27.96 9.24
CA ALA A 209 -21.75 -27.99 10.62
C ALA A 209 -22.95 -27.05 10.83
N MET A 210 -22.97 -25.88 10.16
CA MET A 210 -24.10 -24.95 10.19
C MET A 210 -25.34 -25.57 9.55
N THR A 211 -25.19 -26.16 8.34
CA THR A 211 -26.29 -26.80 7.62
C THR A 211 -26.82 -28.05 8.35
N ALA A 212 -25.94 -28.87 8.94
CA ALA A 212 -26.32 -30.04 9.71
C ALA A 212 -27.12 -29.70 10.99
N LYS A 213 -26.96 -28.48 11.50
CA LYS A 213 -27.73 -27.94 12.64
C LYS A 213 -29.04 -27.27 12.21
N GLY A 214 -29.39 -27.33 10.92
CA GLY A 214 -30.62 -26.74 10.37
C GLY A 214 -30.58 -25.21 10.30
N ILE A 215 -29.39 -24.58 10.34
CA ILE A 215 -29.24 -23.14 10.14
C ILE A 215 -28.98 -22.92 8.65
N GLU A 216 -29.93 -22.27 7.98
CA GLU A 216 -29.83 -21.99 6.55
C GLU A 216 -28.78 -20.90 6.26
N PRO A 217 -27.85 -21.13 5.33
CA PRO A 217 -26.89 -20.11 4.89
C PRO A 217 -27.60 -18.95 4.19
N ASP A 218 -26.98 -17.77 4.23
CA ASP A 218 -27.44 -16.59 3.51
C ASP A 218 -26.44 -16.14 2.43
N SER A 219 -26.77 -15.07 1.71
CA SER A 219 -25.87 -14.50 0.70
C SER A 219 -24.53 -14.07 1.29
N TYR A 220 -24.48 -13.65 2.57
CA TYR A 220 -23.23 -13.27 3.23
C TYR A 220 -22.32 -14.47 3.49
N THR A 221 -22.89 -15.63 3.86
CA THR A 221 -22.15 -16.89 4.03
C THR A 221 -21.40 -17.23 2.75
N PHE A 222 -22.11 -17.29 1.62
CA PHE A 222 -21.53 -17.64 0.33
C PHE A 222 -20.55 -16.57 -0.17
N ASN A 223 -20.86 -15.28 -0.03
CA ASN A 223 -19.93 -14.21 -0.39
C ASN A 223 -18.61 -14.26 0.40
N SER A 224 -18.66 -14.64 1.68
CA SER A 224 -17.46 -14.83 2.50
C SER A 224 -16.61 -16.00 2.00
N LEU A 225 -17.24 -17.13 1.67
CA LEU A 225 -16.56 -18.31 1.10
C LEU A 225 -15.96 -18.01 -0.28
N VAL A 226 -16.72 -17.35 -1.17
CA VAL A 226 -16.23 -16.90 -2.48
C VAL A 226 -15.01 -16.01 -2.30
N ARG A 227 -15.08 -14.99 -1.43
CA ARG A 227 -13.95 -14.10 -1.16
C ARG A 227 -12.71 -14.85 -0.67
N GLY A 228 -12.89 -15.83 0.23
CA GLY A 228 -11.81 -16.68 0.71
C GLY A 228 -11.17 -17.51 -0.41
N MET A 229 -11.99 -18.28 -1.14
CA MET A 229 -11.52 -19.17 -2.22
C MET A 229 -10.75 -18.44 -3.30
N VAL A 230 -11.26 -17.26 -3.66
CA VAL A 230 -10.69 -16.40 -4.71
C VAL A 230 -9.32 -15.86 -4.30
N LYS A 231 -9.18 -15.43 -3.03
CA LYS A 231 -7.91 -14.97 -2.45
C LYS A 231 -6.84 -16.07 -2.47
N GLU A 232 -7.23 -17.32 -2.19
CA GLU A 232 -6.33 -18.48 -2.22
C GLU A 232 -6.11 -19.07 -3.64
N GLY A 233 -6.68 -18.45 -4.68
CA GLY A 233 -6.52 -18.90 -6.07
C GLY A 233 -7.30 -20.17 -6.43
N ARG A 234 -8.25 -20.61 -5.60
CA ARG A 234 -9.10 -21.80 -5.83
C ARG A 234 -10.30 -21.50 -6.72
N GLU A 235 -10.04 -20.88 -7.88
CA GLU A 235 -11.09 -20.36 -8.77
C GLU A 235 -11.99 -21.47 -9.35
N LYS A 236 -11.45 -22.68 -9.57
CA LYS A 236 -12.21 -23.84 -10.08
C LYS A 236 -13.36 -24.26 -9.16
N GLU A 237 -13.24 -23.97 -7.86
CA GLU A 237 -14.24 -24.35 -6.86
C GLU A 237 -15.31 -23.26 -6.66
N VAL A 238 -15.10 -22.07 -7.21
CA VAL A 238 -16.09 -20.99 -7.15
C VAL A 238 -17.36 -21.40 -7.88
N SER A 239 -17.26 -21.96 -9.10
CA SER A 239 -18.43 -22.38 -9.87
C SER A 239 -19.27 -23.42 -9.12
N SER A 240 -18.62 -24.38 -8.46
CA SER A 240 -19.34 -25.38 -7.65
C SER A 240 -19.99 -24.75 -6.41
N LEU A 241 -19.37 -23.73 -5.82
CA LEU A 241 -19.94 -22.97 -4.71
C LEU A 241 -21.15 -22.12 -5.14
N LEU A 242 -21.13 -21.51 -6.32
CA LEU A 242 -22.27 -20.76 -6.87
C LEU A 242 -23.45 -21.71 -7.18
N GLU A 243 -23.18 -22.91 -7.70
CA GLU A 243 -24.21 -23.94 -7.89
C GLU A 243 -24.82 -24.40 -6.57
N LYS A 244 -24.02 -24.50 -5.49
CA LYS A 244 -24.48 -24.81 -4.14
C LYS A 244 -25.41 -23.75 -3.53
N MET A 245 -25.51 -22.55 -4.10
CA MET A 245 -26.46 -21.52 -3.64
C MET A 245 -27.92 -21.86 -4.04
N LYS A 246 -28.11 -22.50 -5.20
CA LYS A 246 -29.45 -22.72 -5.79
C LYS A 246 -30.39 -23.56 -4.92
N PRO A 247 -29.95 -24.68 -4.29
CA PRO A 247 -30.82 -25.47 -3.41
C PRO A 247 -31.36 -24.71 -2.19
N PHE A 248 -30.67 -23.66 -1.75
CA PHE A 248 -31.11 -22.78 -0.66
C PHE A 248 -32.02 -21.64 -1.13
N GLY A 249 -32.43 -21.65 -2.41
CA GLY A 249 -33.21 -20.56 -3.01
C GLY A 249 -32.43 -19.25 -3.14
N LEU A 250 -31.10 -19.30 -3.03
CA LEU A 250 -30.23 -18.14 -3.14
C LEU A 250 -29.75 -17.98 -4.58
N ILE A 251 -29.75 -16.75 -5.06
CA ILE A 251 -29.21 -16.37 -6.36
C ILE A 251 -27.95 -15.55 -6.11
N PRO A 252 -26.85 -15.75 -6.87
CA PRO A 252 -25.72 -14.85 -6.85
C PRO A 252 -26.17 -13.39 -6.99
N THR A 253 -25.48 -12.48 -6.30
CA THR A 253 -25.82 -11.04 -6.33
C THR A 253 -24.73 -10.25 -7.05
N ALA A 254 -24.98 -8.98 -7.32
CA ALA A 254 -23.94 -8.08 -7.81
C ALA A 254 -22.70 -8.04 -6.90
N VAL A 255 -22.88 -8.20 -5.58
CA VAL A 255 -21.76 -8.27 -4.61
C VAL A 255 -20.91 -9.53 -4.84
N THR A 256 -21.55 -10.66 -5.14
CA THR A 256 -20.87 -11.94 -5.42
C THR A 256 -19.97 -11.82 -6.64
N TYR A 257 -20.51 -11.32 -7.77
CA TYR A 257 -19.73 -11.13 -8.99
C TYR A 257 -18.69 -10.02 -8.86
N ASN A 258 -19.00 -8.91 -8.17
CA ASN A 258 -18.01 -7.86 -7.93
C ASN A 258 -16.81 -8.37 -7.12
N THR A 259 -17.01 -9.32 -6.20
CA THR A 259 -15.91 -9.96 -5.46
C THR A 259 -15.02 -10.80 -6.39
N LEU A 260 -15.62 -11.49 -7.36
CA LEU A 260 -14.89 -12.27 -8.37
C LEU A 260 -14.11 -11.36 -9.31
N ILE A 261 -14.79 -10.35 -9.86
CA ILE A 261 -14.22 -9.36 -10.77
C ILE A 261 -13.07 -8.61 -10.10
N ASP A 262 -13.24 -8.11 -8.87
CA ASP A 262 -12.21 -7.40 -8.11
C ASP A 262 -10.93 -8.23 -7.95
N SER A 263 -11.08 -9.53 -7.66
CA SER A 263 -9.90 -10.38 -7.55
C SER A 263 -9.25 -10.68 -8.89
N CYS A 264 -10.00 -10.90 -9.95
CA CYS A 264 -9.43 -11.09 -11.29
C CYS A 264 -8.65 -9.83 -11.70
N CYS A 265 -9.25 -8.65 -11.49
CA CYS A 265 -8.63 -7.35 -11.70
C CYS A 265 -7.34 -7.18 -10.89
N SER A 266 -7.35 -7.55 -9.60
CA SER A 266 -6.19 -7.46 -8.72
C SER A 266 -5.04 -8.38 -9.12
N LYS A 267 -5.33 -9.50 -9.80
CA LYS A 267 -4.33 -10.43 -10.35
C LYS A 267 -3.89 -10.07 -11.78
N GLY A 268 -4.50 -9.07 -12.40
CA GLY A 268 -4.28 -8.70 -13.80
C GLY A 268 -4.96 -9.63 -14.83
N ASP A 269 -5.81 -10.56 -14.39
CA ASP A 269 -6.53 -11.49 -15.28
C ASP A 269 -7.83 -10.83 -15.77
N LEU A 270 -7.69 -9.87 -16.69
CA LEU A 270 -8.81 -9.08 -17.22
C LEU A 270 -9.80 -9.93 -18.02
N GLU A 271 -9.32 -10.95 -18.74
CA GLU A 271 -10.19 -11.83 -19.54
C GLU A 271 -11.22 -12.56 -18.67
N LYS A 272 -10.79 -13.11 -17.51
CA LYS A 272 -11.74 -13.69 -16.56
C LYS A 272 -12.64 -12.64 -15.90
N ALA A 273 -12.12 -11.44 -15.65
CA ALA A 273 -12.93 -10.36 -15.08
C ALA A 273 -14.12 -10.01 -16.01
N PHE A 274 -13.88 -9.92 -17.33
CA PHE A 274 -14.94 -9.72 -18.32
C PHE A 274 -15.85 -10.93 -18.46
N PHE A 275 -15.31 -12.16 -18.42
CA PHE A 275 -16.13 -13.38 -18.40
C PHE A 275 -17.16 -13.36 -17.26
N TYR A 276 -16.75 -13.02 -16.03
CA TYR A 276 -17.68 -12.94 -14.90
C TYR A 276 -18.69 -11.81 -15.02
N ARG A 277 -18.32 -10.69 -15.65
CA ARG A 277 -19.25 -9.59 -15.96
C ARG A 277 -20.29 -10.02 -17.00
N ASP A 278 -19.90 -10.80 -18.01
CA ASP A 278 -20.83 -11.30 -19.02
C ASP A 278 -21.74 -12.41 -18.48
N GLU A 279 -21.21 -13.29 -17.62
CA GLU A 279 -22.01 -14.28 -16.90
C GLU A 279 -23.06 -13.61 -16.00
N MET A 280 -22.66 -12.59 -15.24
CA MET A 280 -23.53 -11.76 -14.41
C MET A 280 -24.71 -11.19 -15.23
N VAL A 281 -24.43 -10.64 -16.41
CA VAL A 281 -25.45 -10.10 -17.33
C VAL A 281 -26.35 -11.22 -17.88
N LYS A 282 -25.77 -12.36 -18.27
CA LYS A 282 -26.48 -13.51 -18.84
C LYS A 282 -27.54 -14.08 -17.90
N ILE A 283 -27.26 -14.10 -16.60
CA ILE A 283 -28.22 -14.57 -15.58
C ILE A 283 -29.17 -13.46 -15.09
N GLY A 284 -29.13 -12.28 -15.72
CA GLY A 284 -30.07 -11.18 -15.46
C GLY A 284 -29.67 -10.25 -14.31
N ILE A 285 -28.44 -10.33 -13.79
CA ILE A 285 -27.96 -9.39 -12.78
C ILE A 285 -27.36 -8.16 -13.48
N VAL A 286 -27.91 -6.99 -13.19
CA VAL A 286 -27.45 -5.73 -13.80
C VAL A 286 -26.12 -5.29 -13.17
N PRO A 287 -25.05 -5.06 -13.98
CA PRO A 287 -23.81 -4.47 -13.50
C PRO A 287 -24.04 -3.16 -12.75
N SER A 288 -23.49 -3.04 -11.54
CA SER A 288 -23.62 -1.83 -10.72
C SER A 288 -22.48 -0.86 -11.01
N VAL A 289 -22.58 0.38 -10.49
CA VAL A 289 -21.49 1.37 -10.54
C VAL A 289 -20.17 0.78 -10.02
N ALA A 290 -20.23 -0.03 -8.97
CA ALA A 290 -19.07 -0.72 -8.43
C ALA A 290 -18.46 -1.72 -9.43
N THR A 291 -19.28 -2.43 -10.21
CA THR A 291 -18.81 -3.35 -11.26
C THR A 291 -17.99 -2.61 -12.32
N TYR A 292 -18.51 -1.48 -12.82
CA TYR A 292 -17.81 -0.65 -13.79
C TYR A 292 -16.52 -0.05 -13.21
N ASN A 293 -16.58 0.47 -11.98
CA ASN A 293 -15.42 1.05 -11.30
C ASN A 293 -14.25 0.05 -11.19
N LEU A 294 -14.53 -1.21 -10.85
CA LEU A 294 -13.51 -2.27 -10.77
C LEU A 294 -12.82 -2.51 -12.12
N LEU A 295 -13.62 -2.73 -13.17
CA LEU A 295 -13.09 -3.03 -14.51
C LEU A 295 -12.36 -1.84 -15.12
N ILE A 296 -12.93 -0.63 -15.05
CA ILE A 296 -12.32 0.59 -15.55
C ILE A 296 -10.97 0.85 -14.86
N HIS A 297 -10.92 0.71 -13.53
CA HIS A 297 -9.68 0.86 -12.79
C HIS A 297 -8.61 -0.14 -13.25
N ALA A 298 -8.98 -1.41 -13.41
CA ALA A 298 -8.06 -2.46 -13.84
C ALA A 298 -7.55 -2.22 -15.28
N LEU A 299 -8.40 -1.80 -16.19
CA LEU A 299 -8.02 -1.43 -17.56
C LEU A 299 -7.04 -0.25 -17.60
N PHE A 300 -7.21 0.74 -16.73
CA PHE A 300 -6.24 1.85 -16.60
C PHE A 300 -4.88 1.38 -16.09
N LEU A 301 -4.85 0.38 -15.19
CA LEU A 301 -3.59 -0.18 -14.69
C LEU A 301 -2.84 -0.93 -15.79
N ASP A 302 -3.56 -1.66 -16.64
CA ASP A 302 -3.03 -2.46 -17.74
C ASP A 302 -2.75 -1.64 -19.02
N GLY A 303 -3.38 -0.47 -19.16
CA GLY A 303 -3.20 0.43 -20.31
C GLY A 303 -4.13 0.16 -21.50
N ARG A 304 -5.16 -0.67 -21.34
CA ARG A 304 -6.16 -1.03 -22.38
C ARG A 304 -7.21 0.06 -22.59
N MET A 305 -6.79 1.18 -23.19
CA MET A 305 -7.61 2.39 -23.30
C MET A 305 -8.85 2.29 -24.19
N VAL A 306 -8.83 1.42 -25.20
CA VAL A 306 -9.99 1.21 -26.09
C VAL A 306 -11.15 0.61 -25.31
N GLU A 307 -10.89 -0.46 -24.57
CA GLU A 307 -11.90 -1.13 -23.73
C GLU A 307 -12.38 -0.25 -22.58
N THR A 308 -11.52 0.64 -22.05
CA THR A 308 -11.95 1.66 -21.09
C THR A 308 -13.01 2.57 -21.68
N ASP A 309 -12.79 3.07 -22.91
CA ASP A 309 -13.76 3.93 -23.59
C ASP A 309 -15.05 3.15 -23.94
N ASP A 310 -14.95 1.87 -24.32
CA ASP A 310 -16.11 1.01 -24.59
C ASP A 310 -16.95 0.75 -23.33
N LEU A 311 -16.32 0.48 -22.18
CA LEU A 311 -17.04 0.32 -20.91
C LEU A 311 -17.72 1.60 -20.46
N LEU A 312 -17.12 2.77 -20.70
CA LEU A 312 -17.76 4.06 -20.41
C LEU A 312 -18.99 4.29 -21.28
N LYS A 313 -18.92 3.90 -22.55
CA LYS A 313 -20.07 3.94 -23.45
C LYS A 313 -21.17 2.98 -22.99
N ASP A 314 -20.84 1.73 -22.66
CA ASP A 314 -21.78 0.73 -22.14
C ASP A 314 -22.45 1.21 -20.82
N MET A 315 -21.68 1.82 -19.91
CA MET A 315 -22.20 2.41 -18.66
C MET A 315 -23.24 3.51 -18.96
N SER A 316 -22.97 4.36 -19.96
CA SER A 316 -23.89 5.44 -20.37
C SER A 316 -25.15 4.92 -21.06
N GLU A 317 -25.04 3.94 -21.96
CA GLU A 317 -26.16 3.33 -22.68
C GLU A 317 -27.11 2.61 -21.73
N LYS A 318 -26.57 1.95 -20.70
CA LYS A 318 -27.33 1.31 -19.62
C LYS A 318 -27.84 2.27 -18.55
N ARG A 319 -27.59 3.58 -18.71
CA ARG A 319 -28.01 4.65 -17.78
C ARG A 319 -27.52 4.42 -16.34
N VAL A 320 -26.37 3.78 -16.18
CA VAL A 320 -25.72 3.63 -14.88
C VAL A 320 -24.97 4.93 -14.58
N LEU A 321 -25.43 5.67 -13.57
CA LEU A 321 -24.89 7.00 -13.28
C LEU A 321 -23.52 6.92 -12.59
N PRO A 322 -22.47 7.57 -13.14
CA PRO A 322 -21.18 7.71 -12.45
C PRO A 322 -21.33 8.41 -11.09
N ASP A 323 -20.63 7.89 -10.08
CA ASP A 323 -20.50 8.50 -8.77
C ASP A 323 -19.15 9.20 -8.59
N GLY A 324 -18.91 9.80 -7.41
CA GLY A 324 -17.64 10.45 -7.12
C GLY A 324 -16.43 9.52 -7.19
N ILE A 325 -16.61 8.23 -6.91
CA ILE A 325 -15.55 7.22 -7.03
C ILE A 325 -15.23 6.98 -8.50
N THR A 326 -16.26 6.85 -9.35
CA THR A 326 -16.11 6.68 -10.81
C THR A 326 -15.29 7.83 -11.41
N TYR A 327 -15.64 9.08 -11.13
CA TYR A 327 -14.88 10.22 -11.66
C TYR A 327 -13.45 10.26 -11.14
N ASN A 328 -13.20 9.92 -9.88
CA ASN A 328 -11.84 9.85 -9.35
C ASN A 328 -11.00 8.79 -10.08
N ILE A 329 -11.57 7.61 -10.35
CA ILE A 329 -10.92 6.55 -11.14
C ILE A 329 -10.61 7.07 -12.55
N LEU A 330 -11.57 7.72 -13.21
CA LEU A 330 -11.41 8.24 -14.56
C LEU A 330 -10.34 9.32 -14.64
N ILE A 331 -10.41 10.33 -13.77
CA ILE A 331 -9.45 11.44 -13.74
C ILE A 331 -8.05 10.89 -13.45
N ASN A 332 -7.88 10.06 -12.42
CA ASN A 332 -6.58 9.48 -12.09
C ASN A 332 -6.04 8.60 -13.23
N GLY A 333 -6.89 7.76 -13.81
CA GLY A 333 -6.54 6.89 -14.93
C GLY A 333 -6.07 7.65 -16.17
N TYR A 334 -6.83 8.65 -16.63
CA TYR A 334 -6.42 9.48 -17.77
C TYR A 334 -5.19 10.34 -17.45
N CYS A 335 -5.02 10.79 -16.20
CA CYS A 335 -3.79 11.46 -15.76
C CYS A 335 -2.56 10.53 -15.84
N ARG A 336 -2.71 9.26 -15.44
CA ARG A 336 -1.65 8.24 -15.50
C ARG A 336 -1.19 7.99 -16.94
N VAL A 337 -2.14 7.86 -17.87
CA VAL A 337 -1.88 7.69 -19.32
C VAL A 337 -1.45 9.00 -19.99
N GLY A 338 -1.46 10.12 -19.27
CA GLY A 338 -1.01 11.42 -19.77
C GLY A 338 -2.05 12.18 -20.58
N ASN A 339 -3.30 11.72 -20.67
CA ASN A 339 -4.37 12.38 -21.41
C ASN A 339 -5.04 13.47 -20.55
N ALA A 340 -4.35 14.61 -20.39
CA ALA A 340 -4.85 15.75 -19.63
C ALA A 340 -6.22 16.25 -20.13
N LYS A 341 -6.46 16.27 -21.45
CA LYS A 341 -7.72 16.77 -22.02
C LYS A 341 -8.93 15.98 -21.54
N LYS A 342 -8.88 14.64 -21.58
CA LYS A 342 -9.97 13.81 -21.04
C LYS A 342 -10.07 13.93 -19.52
N ALA A 343 -8.94 13.99 -18.81
CA ALA A 343 -8.95 14.17 -17.35
C ALA A 343 -9.66 15.47 -16.92
N PHE A 344 -9.35 16.61 -17.55
CA PHE A 344 -10.04 17.88 -17.26
C PHE A 344 -11.51 17.87 -17.71
N LYS A 345 -11.85 17.22 -18.82
CA LYS A 345 -13.27 17.03 -19.21
C LYS A 345 -14.07 16.32 -18.10
N PHE A 346 -13.53 15.25 -17.52
CA PHE A 346 -14.19 14.53 -16.42
C PHE A 346 -14.18 15.31 -15.10
N TYR A 347 -13.17 16.16 -14.88
CA TYR A 347 -13.15 17.12 -13.77
C TYR A 347 -14.29 18.15 -13.88
N ASP A 348 -14.46 18.76 -15.05
CA ASP A 348 -15.54 19.72 -15.31
C ASP A 348 -16.92 19.06 -15.17
N GLU A 349 -17.07 17.82 -15.67
CA GLU A 349 -18.30 17.05 -15.53
C GLU A 349 -18.60 16.74 -14.05
N LEU A 350 -17.60 16.32 -13.27
CA LEU A 350 -17.72 16.10 -11.82
C LEU A 350 -18.25 17.37 -11.14
N LEU A 351 -17.68 18.54 -11.44
CA LEU A 351 -18.14 19.82 -10.88
C LEU A 351 -19.57 20.17 -11.31
N SER A 352 -19.90 19.98 -12.59
CA SER A 352 -21.24 20.27 -13.12
C SER A 352 -22.36 19.45 -12.46
N ARG A 353 -22.02 18.27 -11.91
CA ARG A 353 -22.93 17.41 -11.16
C ARG A 353 -23.02 17.76 -9.67
N GLY A 354 -22.34 18.82 -9.22
CA GLY A 354 -22.30 19.23 -7.82
C GLY A 354 -21.48 18.30 -6.91
N LEU A 355 -20.69 17.40 -7.50
CA LEU A 355 -19.77 16.56 -6.74
C LEU A 355 -18.52 17.37 -6.36
N GLN A 356 -17.89 17.02 -5.24
CA GLN A 356 -16.70 17.71 -4.75
C GLN A 356 -15.43 16.93 -5.11
N PRO A 357 -14.47 17.53 -5.82
CA PRO A 357 -13.18 16.90 -6.04
C PRO A 357 -12.45 16.68 -4.72
N THR A 358 -11.72 15.57 -4.65
CA THR A 358 -10.90 15.23 -3.48
C THR A 358 -9.45 15.70 -3.68
N ILE A 359 -8.67 15.70 -2.60
CA ILE A 359 -7.22 16.00 -2.69
C ILE A 359 -6.50 15.09 -3.70
N VAL A 360 -6.91 13.81 -3.80
CA VAL A 360 -6.37 12.84 -4.75
C VAL A 360 -6.65 13.25 -6.20
N THR A 361 -7.84 13.81 -6.46
CA THR A 361 -8.25 14.32 -7.77
C THR A 361 -7.32 15.44 -8.22
N TYR A 362 -7.12 16.44 -7.34
CA TYR A 362 -6.25 17.58 -7.63
C TYR A 362 -4.78 17.18 -7.79
N THR A 363 -4.25 16.34 -6.91
CA THR A 363 -2.87 15.83 -7.02
C THR A 363 -2.66 15.09 -8.34
N SER A 364 -3.66 14.35 -8.83
CA SER A 364 -3.60 13.67 -10.13
C SER A 364 -3.56 14.67 -11.29
N LEU A 365 -4.34 15.74 -11.23
CA LEU A 365 -4.35 16.81 -12.24
C LEU A 365 -3.03 17.59 -12.25
N ILE A 366 -2.49 17.93 -11.08
CA ILE A 366 -1.17 18.58 -10.95
C ILE A 366 -0.08 17.71 -11.59
N LYS A 367 -0.05 16.40 -11.30
CA LYS A 367 0.92 15.46 -11.91
C LYS A 367 0.83 15.43 -13.44
N VAL A 368 -0.39 15.40 -14.01
CA VAL A 368 -0.52 15.37 -15.48
C VAL A 368 -0.15 16.71 -16.12
N LEU A 369 -0.43 17.84 -15.45
CA LEU A 369 0.00 19.16 -15.92
C LEU A 369 1.52 19.30 -15.89
N GLY A 370 2.18 18.79 -14.85
CA GLY A 370 3.64 18.72 -14.75
C GLY A 370 4.24 17.94 -15.92
N LYS A 371 3.70 16.76 -16.25
CA LYS A 371 4.12 15.96 -17.41
C LYS A 371 3.89 16.65 -18.78
N ARG A 372 3.01 17.65 -18.83
CA ARG A 372 2.66 18.40 -20.05
C ARG A 372 3.32 19.76 -20.13
N ASN A 373 4.26 20.07 -19.23
CA ASN A 373 4.93 21.37 -19.11
C ASN A 373 3.94 22.55 -18.95
N ARG A 374 2.89 22.33 -18.15
CA ARG A 374 1.83 23.32 -17.87
C ARG A 374 1.79 23.69 -16.38
N MET A 375 2.96 23.93 -15.78
CA MET A 375 3.06 24.19 -14.33
C MET A 375 2.38 25.47 -13.85
N LYS A 376 2.17 26.46 -14.72
CA LYS A 376 1.38 27.66 -14.37
C LYS A 376 -0.05 27.29 -13.98
N GLU A 377 -0.69 26.43 -14.78
CA GLU A 377 -2.04 25.94 -14.48
C GLU A 377 -2.07 25.05 -13.23
N ALA A 378 -0.97 24.33 -12.96
CA ALA A 378 -0.85 23.53 -11.74
C ALA A 378 -0.79 24.44 -10.49
N ASP A 379 -0.01 25.52 -10.55
CA ASP A 379 0.04 26.53 -9.49
C ASP A 379 -1.33 27.22 -9.31
N ASP A 380 -2.03 27.55 -10.40
CA ASP A 380 -3.37 28.15 -10.36
C ASP A 380 -4.40 27.22 -9.68
N LEU A 381 -4.33 25.90 -9.97
CA LEU A 381 -5.16 24.91 -9.29
C LEU A 381 -4.89 24.87 -7.78
N VAL A 382 -3.64 25.00 -7.34
CA VAL A 382 -3.31 25.04 -5.90
C VAL A 382 -3.93 26.27 -5.24
N VAL A 383 -3.91 27.42 -5.90
CA VAL A 383 -4.58 28.63 -5.40
C VAL A 383 -6.09 28.41 -5.29
N GLU A 384 -6.71 27.74 -6.25
CA GLU A 384 -8.13 27.38 -6.20
C GLU A 384 -8.45 26.43 -5.03
N ILE A 385 -7.64 25.40 -4.83
CA ILE A 385 -7.77 24.43 -3.73
C ILE A 385 -7.75 25.13 -2.37
N LEU A 386 -6.80 26.05 -2.18
CA LEU A 386 -6.70 26.86 -0.96
C LEU A 386 -7.90 27.78 -0.77
N ARG A 387 -8.42 28.42 -1.84
CA ARG A 387 -9.64 29.24 -1.76
C ARG A 387 -10.87 28.42 -1.37
N LYS A 388 -10.92 27.14 -1.76
CA LYS A 388 -11.96 26.18 -1.36
C LYS A 388 -11.79 25.65 0.07
N GLY A 389 -10.75 26.08 0.80
CA GLY A 389 -10.46 25.64 2.16
C GLY A 389 -9.90 24.21 2.25
N ILE A 390 -9.41 23.67 1.13
CA ILE A 390 -8.73 22.37 1.09
C ILE A 390 -7.23 22.65 1.27
N PHE A 391 -6.60 21.94 2.22
CA PHE A 391 -5.18 22.11 2.50
C PHE A 391 -4.35 21.06 1.74
N PRO A 392 -3.33 21.46 0.97
CA PRO A 392 -2.40 20.54 0.32
C PRO A 392 -1.71 19.62 1.33
N ASP A 393 -1.55 18.35 0.96
CA ASP A 393 -0.82 17.35 1.71
C ASP A 393 0.61 17.17 1.17
N LEU A 394 1.41 16.38 1.88
CA LEU A 394 2.78 16.04 1.48
C LEU A 394 2.86 15.50 0.04
N ILE A 395 1.88 14.69 -0.37
CA ILE A 395 1.85 14.07 -1.69
C ILE A 395 1.62 15.12 -2.78
N MET A 396 0.75 16.11 -2.55
CA MET A 396 0.51 17.22 -3.46
C MET A 396 1.75 18.11 -3.59
N PHE A 397 2.41 18.46 -2.48
CA PHE A 397 3.64 19.25 -2.52
C PHE A 397 4.75 18.51 -3.26
N ASN A 398 4.96 17.22 -2.99
CA ASN A 398 5.94 16.41 -3.73
C ASN A 398 5.63 16.36 -5.23
N ALA A 399 4.35 16.33 -5.62
CA ALA A 399 3.95 16.40 -7.03
C ALA A 399 4.24 17.77 -7.69
N LEU A 400 4.08 18.87 -6.96
CA LEU A 400 4.43 20.21 -7.44
C LEU A 400 5.94 20.38 -7.59
N ILE A 401 6.70 19.91 -6.60
CA ILE A 401 8.17 19.93 -6.63
C ILE A 401 8.69 19.11 -7.80
N ASP A 402 8.22 17.87 -7.97
CA ASP A 402 8.56 17.02 -9.12
C ASP A 402 8.19 17.69 -10.44
N GLY A 403 6.98 18.26 -10.54
CA GLY A 403 6.53 18.99 -11.71
C GLY A 403 7.39 20.20 -12.05
N HIS A 404 7.78 21.02 -11.06
CA HIS A 404 8.65 22.18 -11.27
C HIS A 404 10.09 21.75 -11.63
N CYS A 405 10.63 20.71 -10.98
CA CYS A 405 11.94 20.15 -11.30
C CYS A 405 11.99 19.56 -12.72
N ALA A 406 10.94 18.85 -13.15
CA ALA A 406 10.84 18.26 -14.48
C ALA A 406 10.70 19.30 -15.62
N ASN A 407 10.24 20.50 -15.30
CA ASN A 407 10.05 21.61 -16.24
C ASN A 407 11.09 22.72 -16.04
N ASP A 408 12.29 22.36 -15.60
CA ASP A 408 13.44 23.25 -15.43
C ASP A 408 13.21 24.48 -14.53
N ASN A 409 12.28 24.41 -13.58
CA ASN A 409 11.95 25.49 -12.64
C ASN A 409 12.33 25.13 -11.20
N VAL A 410 13.57 24.68 -10.98
CA VAL A 410 14.05 24.22 -9.65
C VAL A 410 13.95 25.31 -8.57
N GLU A 411 14.10 26.59 -8.92
CA GLU A 411 13.87 27.70 -7.97
C GLU A 411 12.43 27.71 -7.42
N ARG A 412 11.45 27.48 -8.31
CA ARG A 412 10.04 27.38 -7.93
C ARG A 412 9.75 26.11 -7.12
N ALA A 413 10.48 25.02 -7.37
CA ALA A 413 10.42 23.82 -6.54
C ALA A 413 10.91 24.11 -5.10
N PHE A 414 11.95 24.93 -4.94
CA PHE A 414 12.43 25.36 -3.62
C PHE A 414 11.46 26.33 -2.92
N ASP A 415 10.83 27.25 -3.65
CA ASP A 415 9.72 28.07 -3.13
C ASP A 415 8.57 27.20 -2.61
N THR A 416 8.29 26.10 -3.31
CA THR A 416 7.25 25.13 -2.95
C THR A 416 7.62 24.41 -1.65
N LEU A 417 8.88 23.99 -1.47
CA LEU A 417 9.40 23.47 -0.19
C LEU A 417 9.25 24.48 0.96
N ASN A 418 9.55 25.76 0.71
CA ASN A 418 9.38 26.82 1.70
C ASN A 418 7.90 27.04 2.06
N GLY A 419 7.00 26.99 1.06
CA GLY A 419 5.56 27.06 1.28
C GLY A 419 5.04 25.90 2.12
N MET A 420 5.56 24.70 1.88
CA MET A 420 5.24 23.49 2.64
C MET A 420 5.61 23.63 4.12
N ASN A 421 6.80 24.14 4.42
CA ASN A 421 7.23 24.45 5.80
C ASN A 421 6.33 25.50 6.48
N LYS A 422 5.92 26.55 5.75
CA LYS A 422 5.00 27.59 6.27
C LYS A 422 3.62 27.05 6.61
N MET A 423 3.18 25.97 5.94
CA MET A 423 1.92 25.28 6.22
C MET A 423 2.06 24.17 7.27
N ASN A 424 3.21 24.05 7.94
CA ASN A 424 3.53 23.00 8.91
C ASN A 424 3.41 21.57 8.34
N VAL A 425 3.63 21.40 7.03
CA VAL A 425 3.75 20.08 6.39
C VAL A 425 5.24 19.74 6.36
N GLN A 426 5.64 18.64 7.00
CA GLN A 426 7.06 18.28 7.15
C GLN A 426 7.59 17.57 5.90
N PRO A 427 8.75 17.97 5.35
CA PRO A 427 9.38 17.28 4.23
C PRO A 427 9.86 15.88 4.63
N ASP A 428 9.79 14.97 3.66
CA ASP A 428 10.25 13.60 3.80
C ASP A 428 11.43 13.32 2.86
N GLU A 429 11.92 12.08 2.90
CA GLU A 429 12.97 11.59 2.02
C GLU A 429 12.63 11.80 0.55
N VAL A 430 11.36 11.61 0.17
CA VAL A 430 10.90 11.79 -1.22
C VAL A 430 11.00 13.25 -1.65
N THR A 431 10.65 14.20 -0.78
CA THR A 431 10.76 15.64 -1.05
C THR A 431 12.20 16.02 -1.43
N TYR A 432 13.18 15.64 -0.60
CA TYR A 432 14.59 15.98 -0.82
C TYR A 432 15.17 15.23 -2.02
N ASN A 433 14.87 13.94 -2.17
CA ASN A 433 15.32 13.15 -3.31
C ASN A 433 14.85 13.74 -4.65
N THR A 434 13.61 14.24 -4.70
CA THR A 434 13.04 14.89 -5.89
C THR A 434 13.79 16.20 -6.23
N LEU A 435 14.07 17.04 -5.24
CA LEU A 435 14.83 18.28 -5.43
C LEU A 435 16.27 18.00 -5.87
N MET A 436 16.96 17.07 -5.19
CA MET A 436 18.32 16.63 -5.55
C MET A 436 18.36 16.13 -7.00
N GLN A 437 17.37 15.33 -7.41
CA GLN A 437 17.28 14.85 -8.78
C GLN A 437 17.09 16.01 -9.78
N GLY A 438 16.28 17.02 -9.45
CA GLY A 438 16.09 18.22 -10.26
C GLY A 438 17.40 19.01 -10.45
N TYR A 439 18.16 19.22 -9.37
CA TYR A 439 19.47 19.88 -9.43
C TYR A 439 20.50 19.07 -10.23
N CYS A 440 20.58 17.76 -10.01
CA CYS A 440 21.46 16.86 -10.77
C CYS A 440 21.14 16.89 -12.28
N LYS A 441 19.86 16.96 -12.68
CA LYS A 441 19.46 17.06 -14.10
C LYS A 441 19.95 18.35 -14.75
N LYS A 442 20.04 19.45 -13.99
CA LYS A 442 20.61 20.74 -14.43
C LYS A 442 22.14 20.79 -14.37
N GLY A 443 22.81 19.72 -13.97
CA GLY A 443 24.26 19.69 -13.76
C GLY A 443 24.73 20.43 -12.50
N LYS A 444 23.81 20.85 -11.62
CA LYS A 444 24.06 21.58 -10.38
C LYS A 444 24.21 20.61 -9.19
N VAL A 445 25.19 19.73 -9.28
CA VAL A 445 25.31 18.58 -8.34
C VAL A 445 25.77 19.04 -6.96
N GLU A 446 26.53 20.14 -6.88
CA GLU A 446 26.96 20.75 -5.63
C GLU A 446 25.77 21.24 -4.80
N GLU A 447 24.78 21.88 -5.44
CA GLU A 447 23.52 22.25 -4.78
C GLU A 447 22.70 21.04 -4.33
N ALA A 448 22.74 19.93 -5.08
CA ALA A 448 22.12 18.68 -4.65
C ALA A 448 22.83 18.09 -3.41
N CYS A 449 24.15 18.18 -3.30
CA CYS A 449 24.90 17.77 -2.11
C CYS A 449 24.55 18.64 -0.89
N MET A 450 24.35 19.94 -1.05
CA MET A 450 23.88 20.81 0.04
C MET A 450 22.52 20.37 0.59
N LEU A 451 21.61 19.92 -0.28
CA LEU A 451 20.31 19.39 0.13
C LEU A 451 20.42 18.08 0.93
N LEU A 452 21.40 17.23 0.63
CA LEU A 452 21.67 16.02 1.42
C LEU A 452 22.10 16.38 2.85
N GLU A 453 22.97 17.38 3.00
CA GLU A 453 23.41 17.85 4.32
C GLU A 453 22.28 18.56 5.08
N GLU A 454 21.44 19.33 4.40
CA GLU A 454 20.24 19.93 4.99
C GLU A 454 19.27 18.86 5.50
N MET A 455 19.01 17.81 4.71
CA MET A 455 18.18 16.66 5.07
C MET A 455 18.69 16.00 6.36
N LYS A 456 20.00 15.71 6.44
CA LYS A 456 20.65 15.18 7.65
C LYS A 456 20.50 16.12 8.84
N GLY A 457 20.73 17.42 8.64
CA GLY A 457 20.63 18.46 9.67
C GLY A 457 19.22 18.60 10.26
N ARG A 458 18.19 18.31 9.47
CA ARG A 458 16.79 18.27 9.92
C ARG A 458 16.38 16.95 10.58
N GLY A 459 17.30 15.98 10.69
CA GLY A 459 17.02 14.65 11.25
C GLY A 459 16.27 13.71 10.31
N ILE A 460 16.17 14.07 9.02
CA ILE A 460 15.61 13.21 7.97
C ILE A 460 16.75 12.32 7.48
N LYS A 461 16.55 11.00 7.44
CA LYS A 461 17.65 10.04 7.21
C LYS A 461 17.79 9.75 5.71
N PRO A 462 18.94 10.07 5.08
CA PRO A 462 19.17 9.72 3.69
C PRO A 462 18.99 8.23 3.44
N ASP A 463 18.42 7.88 2.29
CA ASP A 463 18.21 6.50 1.87
C ASP A 463 19.08 6.14 0.66
N HIS A 464 18.96 4.91 0.18
CA HIS A 464 19.66 4.44 -1.02
C HIS A 464 19.38 5.31 -2.26
N ILE A 465 18.21 5.94 -2.36
CA ILE A 465 17.83 6.81 -3.48
C ILE A 465 18.59 8.14 -3.39
N SER A 466 18.74 8.70 -2.19
CA SER A 466 19.51 9.93 -1.95
C SER A 466 20.94 9.82 -2.50
N TYR A 467 21.68 8.79 -2.09
CA TYR A 467 23.06 8.58 -2.52
C TYR A 467 23.15 8.25 -4.02
N ASN A 468 22.30 7.34 -4.52
CA ASN A 468 22.30 7.00 -5.95
C ASN A 468 22.00 8.19 -6.86
N THR A 469 21.16 9.13 -6.41
CA THR A 469 20.83 10.35 -7.16
C THR A 469 22.05 11.24 -7.34
N LEU A 470 22.87 11.41 -6.30
CA LEU A 470 24.12 12.18 -6.35
C LEU A 470 25.22 11.47 -7.12
N ILE A 471 25.40 10.16 -6.90
CA ILE A 471 26.36 9.33 -7.66
C ILE A 471 26.05 9.41 -9.15
N SER A 472 24.78 9.26 -9.53
CA SER A 472 24.35 9.41 -10.92
C SER A 472 24.56 10.83 -11.45
N GLY A 473 24.33 11.86 -10.62
CA GLY A 473 24.61 13.26 -10.95
C GLY A 473 26.07 13.50 -11.30
N TYR A 474 27.00 13.14 -10.40
CA TYR A 474 28.44 13.27 -10.62
C TYR A 474 28.93 12.41 -11.79
N SER A 475 28.47 11.16 -11.89
CA SER A 475 28.85 10.27 -12.99
C SER A 475 28.42 10.80 -14.36
N ARG A 476 27.25 11.46 -14.46
CA ARG A 476 26.80 12.08 -15.72
C ARG A 476 27.65 13.29 -16.13
N ARG A 477 28.18 14.04 -15.17
CA ARG A 477 29.15 15.13 -15.41
C ARG A 477 30.57 14.61 -15.68
N GLY A 478 30.83 13.33 -15.35
CA GLY A 478 32.14 12.71 -15.44
C GLY A 478 33.04 13.02 -14.23
N ASP A 479 32.50 13.59 -13.16
CA ASP A 479 33.23 13.93 -11.94
C ASP A 479 33.39 12.67 -11.05
N MET A 480 34.19 11.72 -11.53
CA MET A 480 34.25 10.37 -10.95
C MET A 480 34.83 10.33 -9.54
N HIS A 481 35.77 11.22 -9.22
CA HIS A 481 36.33 11.31 -7.87
C HIS A 481 35.25 11.59 -6.81
N ASP A 482 34.39 12.58 -7.06
CA ASP A 482 33.26 12.89 -6.19
C ASP A 482 32.20 11.78 -6.20
N ALA A 483 31.95 11.14 -7.35
CA ALA A 483 31.03 10.01 -7.44
C ALA A 483 31.46 8.83 -6.53
N PHE A 484 32.76 8.51 -6.50
CA PHE A 484 33.31 7.50 -5.59
C PHE A 484 33.28 7.94 -4.13
N ARG A 485 33.54 9.23 -3.84
CA ARG A 485 33.39 9.75 -2.47
C ARG A 485 31.96 9.56 -1.94
N ILE A 486 30.94 9.88 -2.74
CA ILE A 486 29.55 9.67 -2.34
C ILE A 486 29.22 8.17 -2.18
N ARG A 487 29.83 7.28 -2.97
CA ARG A 487 29.71 5.83 -2.78
C ARG A 487 30.33 5.38 -1.45
N ASP A 488 31.46 5.93 -1.05
CA ASP A 488 32.11 5.61 0.21
C ASP A 488 31.30 6.14 1.41
N ASP A 489 30.68 7.31 1.27
CA ASP A 489 29.72 7.84 2.24
C ASP A 489 28.48 6.94 2.37
N MET A 490 27.97 6.42 1.24
CA MET A 490 26.86 5.47 1.21
C MET A 490 27.20 4.18 1.98
N LEU A 491 28.40 3.63 1.78
CA LEU A 491 28.89 2.45 2.51
C LEU A 491 29.05 2.73 4.01
N SER A 492 29.61 3.90 4.36
CA SER A 492 29.79 4.33 5.75
C SER A 492 28.45 4.54 6.48
N ALA A 493 27.41 4.94 5.75
CA ALA A 493 26.04 5.04 6.26
C ALA A 493 25.33 3.67 6.37
N GLY A 494 25.98 2.57 5.99
CA GLY A 494 25.45 1.21 6.10
C GLY A 494 24.64 0.74 4.89
N PHE A 495 24.69 1.45 3.76
CA PHE A 495 24.00 1.06 2.54
C PHE A 495 24.96 0.38 1.56
N ASN A 496 24.57 -0.78 1.04
CA ASN A 496 25.34 -1.49 0.02
C ASN A 496 25.00 -0.99 -1.39
N PRO A 497 26.01 -0.82 -2.28
CA PRO A 497 25.79 -0.50 -3.67
C PRO A 497 24.78 -1.44 -4.34
N THR A 498 23.90 -0.85 -5.15
CA THR A 498 22.83 -1.53 -5.90
C THR A 498 23.18 -1.60 -7.39
N LEU A 499 22.38 -2.32 -8.18
CA LEU A 499 22.48 -2.32 -9.65
C LEU A 499 22.55 -0.89 -10.22
N LEU A 500 21.72 0.03 -9.71
CA LEU A 500 21.71 1.44 -10.12
C LEU A 500 23.02 2.15 -9.79
N THR A 501 23.63 1.85 -8.64
CA THR A 501 24.90 2.43 -8.20
C THR A 501 26.03 2.04 -9.14
N TYR A 502 26.17 0.75 -9.43
CA TYR A 502 27.20 0.24 -10.34
C TYR A 502 26.98 0.75 -11.76
N ASN A 503 25.75 0.71 -12.27
CA ASN A 503 25.43 1.22 -13.61
C ASN A 503 25.81 2.70 -13.76
N ALA A 504 25.51 3.54 -12.75
CA ALA A 504 25.89 4.94 -12.77
C ALA A 504 27.41 5.14 -12.83
N LEU A 505 28.16 4.45 -11.97
CA LEU A 505 29.62 4.57 -11.90
C LEU A 505 30.32 4.02 -13.16
N ILE A 506 29.89 2.85 -13.65
CA ILE A 506 30.40 2.26 -14.88
C ILE A 506 30.15 3.20 -16.06
N GLN A 507 28.94 3.76 -16.19
CA GLN A 507 28.63 4.73 -17.23
C GLN A 507 29.53 5.98 -17.14
N GLY A 508 29.78 6.49 -15.94
CA GLY A 508 30.66 7.63 -15.73
C GLY A 508 32.12 7.35 -16.11
N LEU A 509 32.66 6.19 -15.73
CA LEU A 509 34.03 5.76 -16.08
C LEU A 509 34.20 5.55 -17.59
N CYS A 510 33.21 4.91 -18.22
CA CYS A 510 33.17 4.73 -19.67
C CYS A 510 33.22 6.06 -20.40
N LYS A 511 32.49 7.09 -19.93
CA LYS A 511 32.56 8.45 -20.49
C LYS A 511 33.93 9.14 -20.31
N LYS A 512 34.67 8.78 -19.27
CA LYS A 512 36.04 9.27 -19.02
C LYS A 512 37.12 8.42 -19.70
N GLN A 513 36.73 7.40 -20.48
CA GLN A 513 37.64 6.43 -21.11
C GLN A 513 38.48 5.64 -20.09
N GLU A 514 38.02 5.53 -18.85
CA GLU A 514 38.67 4.77 -17.77
C GLU A 514 38.18 3.31 -17.76
N GLY A 515 38.33 2.62 -18.90
CA GLY A 515 37.74 1.29 -19.13
C GLY A 515 38.21 0.20 -18.17
N VAL A 516 39.46 0.28 -17.68
CA VAL A 516 40.02 -0.69 -16.72
C VAL A 516 39.26 -0.65 -15.40
N LEU A 517 39.01 0.55 -14.86
CA LEU A 517 38.24 0.72 -13.62
C LEU A 517 36.77 0.31 -13.82
N ALA A 518 36.21 0.52 -15.02
CA ALA A 518 34.86 0.06 -15.34
C ALA A 518 34.76 -1.48 -15.33
N GLU A 519 35.78 -2.19 -15.84
CA GLU A 519 35.87 -3.66 -15.79
C GLU A 519 36.02 -4.17 -14.34
N GLU A 520 36.82 -3.48 -13.51
CA GLU A 520 36.97 -3.82 -12.10
C GLU A 520 35.66 -3.67 -11.33
N LEU A 521 34.91 -2.59 -11.54
CA LEU A 521 33.59 -2.39 -10.93
C LEU A 521 32.59 -3.47 -11.34
N LEU A 522 32.64 -3.91 -12.59
CA LEU A 522 31.76 -4.96 -13.08
C LEU A 522 32.09 -6.32 -12.43
N LYS A 523 33.38 -6.64 -12.27
CA LYS A 523 33.80 -7.84 -11.52
C LYS A 523 33.37 -7.77 -10.05
N GLU A 524 33.50 -6.60 -9.43
CA GLU A 524 33.06 -6.37 -8.05
C GLU A 524 31.54 -6.59 -7.94
N MET A 525 30.75 -6.01 -8.84
CA MET A 525 29.29 -6.16 -8.92
C MET A 525 28.87 -7.63 -8.99
N VAL A 526 29.51 -8.41 -9.88
CA VAL A 526 29.25 -9.85 -10.04
C VAL A 526 29.66 -10.63 -8.79
N SER A 527 30.82 -10.32 -8.19
CA SER A 527 31.27 -10.99 -6.95
C SER A 527 30.33 -10.76 -5.75
N LYS A 528 29.58 -9.66 -5.77
CA LYS A 528 28.57 -9.34 -4.75
C LYS A 528 27.19 -9.94 -5.05
N GLY A 529 27.08 -10.74 -6.11
CA GLY A 529 25.83 -11.41 -6.50
C GLY A 529 24.81 -10.49 -7.18
N ILE A 530 25.24 -9.31 -7.67
CA ILE A 530 24.37 -8.41 -8.42
C ILE A 530 24.52 -8.77 -9.91
N THR A 531 23.43 -9.18 -10.54
CA THR A 531 23.41 -9.54 -11.96
C THR A 531 23.39 -8.29 -12.84
N PRO A 532 24.36 -8.11 -13.76
CA PRO A 532 24.32 -7.02 -14.74
C PRO A 532 23.09 -7.10 -15.65
N ASP A 533 22.55 -5.93 -16.01
CA ASP A 533 21.38 -5.79 -16.90
C ASP A 533 21.77 -5.21 -18.26
N ASP A 534 20.78 -5.09 -19.15
CA ASP A 534 20.97 -4.51 -20.48
C ASP A 534 21.62 -3.12 -20.42
N SER A 535 21.28 -2.32 -19.41
CA SER A 535 21.84 -0.98 -19.20
C SER A 535 23.32 -1.02 -18.85
N THR A 536 23.76 -1.99 -18.03
CA THR A 536 25.17 -2.21 -17.69
C THR A 536 25.98 -2.48 -18.96
N TYR A 537 25.50 -3.39 -19.81
CA TYR A 537 26.20 -3.76 -21.04
C TYR A 537 26.20 -2.63 -22.07
N LEU A 538 25.09 -1.91 -22.23
CA LEU A 538 25.01 -0.75 -23.11
C LEU A 538 26.03 0.33 -22.72
N ALA A 539 26.15 0.65 -21.44
CA ALA A 539 27.11 1.65 -20.96
C ALA A 539 28.57 1.28 -21.28
N LEU A 540 28.91 -0.01 -21.15
CA LEU A 540 30.24 -0.53 -21.51
C LEU A 540 30.48 -0.45 -23.02
N ILE A 541 29.50 -0.85 -23.84
CA ILE A 541 29.58 -0.81 -25.30
C ILE A 541 29.74 0.64 -25.80
N GLU A 542 28.96 1.58 -25.27
CA GLU A 542 29.07 3.01 -25.59
C GLU A 542 30.47 3.55 -25.24
N GLY A 543 30.99 3.22 -24.05
CA GLY A 543 32.34 3.60 -23.65
C GLY A 543 33.45 3.06 -24.54
N ILE A 544 33.23 1.90 -25.18
CA ILE A 544 34.18 1.29 -26.15
C ILE A 544 34.10 1.96 -27.52
N GLY A 545 32.94 2.54 -27.89
CA GLY A 545 32.72 3.24 -29.16
C GLY A 545 33.45 4.58 -29.26
N ASP A 546 33.61 5.27 -28.12
CA ASP A 546 34.30 6.56 -28.00
C ASP A 546 35.83 6.46 -27.79
N VAL A 547 36.40 5.25 -27.84
CA VAL A 547 37.86 5.04 -27.77
C VAL A 547 38.46 5.43 -29.12
N ASP A 548 39.24 6.51 -29.13
CA ASP A 548 40.09 6.88 -30.26
C ASP A 548 41.00 5.70 -30.64
N ASN A 549 41.33 5.60 -31.93
CA ASN A 549 41.87 4.45 -32.66
C ASN A 549 43.19 3.83 -32.14
N THR A 550 43.67 4.20 -30.95
CA THR A 550 44.97 3.88 -30.36
C THR A 550 44.96 2.67 -29.42
N ASP A 551 43.82 2.25 -28.84
CA ASP A 551 43.78 1.09 -27.95
C ASP A 551 42.95 -0.09 -28.50
N ARG A 552 43.47 -0.71 -29.58
CA ARG A 552 42.87 -1.88 -30.23
C ARG A 552 42.81 -3.11 -29.34
N GLU A 553 43.68 -3.21 -28.34
CA GLU A 553 43.77 -4.37 -27.46
C GLU A 553 42.65 -4.36 -26.41
N LEU A 554 42.33 -3.18 -25.86
CA LEU A 554 41.18 -3.00 -24.97
C LEU A 554 39.86 -3.32 -25.69
N ARG A 555 39.69 -2.80 -26.92
CA ARG A 555 38.51 -3.07 -27.76
C ARG A 555 38.36 -4.57 -28.08
N GLY A 556 39.47 -5.24 -28.40
CA GLY A 556 39.50 -6.69 -28.66
C GLY A 556 39.13 -7.52 -27.42
N ARG A 557 39.64 -7.15 -26.23
CA ARG A 557 39.36 -7.84 -24.97
C ARG A 557 37.92 -7.64 -24.50
N CYS A 558 37.38 -6.43 -24.61
CA CYS A 558 35.99 -6.18 -24.24
C CYS A 558 34.99 -6.85 -25.20
N LEU A 559 35.28 -6.91 -26.51
CA LEU A 559 34.45 -7.66 -27.47
C LEU A 559 34.50 -9.17 -27.23
N LEU A 560 35.69 -9.74 -26.99
CA LEU A 560 35.82 -11.15 -26.60
C LEU A 560 35.05 -11.44 -25.31
N TRP A 561 35.12 -10.54 -24.34
CA TRP A 561 34.48 -10.70 -23.05
C TRP A 561 32.95 -10.55 -23.14
N LEU A 562 32.43 -9.61 -23.94
CA LEU A 562 30.99 -9.49 -24.22
C LEU A 562 30.46 -10.76 -24.90
N MET A 563 31.22 -11.34 -25.83
CA MET A 563 30.89 -12.62 -26.46
C MET A 563 30.93 -13.79 -25.46
N MET A 564 31.86 -13.79 -24.50
CA MET A 564 31.93 -14.80 -23.44
C MET A 564 30.80 -14.66 -22.42
N VAL A 565 30.41 -13.44 -22.06
CA VAL A 565 29.31 -13.18 -21.12
C VAL A 565 27.95 -13.50 -21.73
N ILE A 566 27.72 -13.18 -23.01
CA ILE A 566 26.54 -13.64 -23.76
C ILE A 566 26.47 -15.17 -23.80
N ARG A 567 27.63 -15.85 -23.91
CA ARG A 567 27.72 -17.32 -23.91
C ARG A 567 27.45 -17.94 -22.53
N GLU A 568 27.90 -17.31 -21.44
CA GLU A 568 27.68 -17.76 -20.06
C GLU A 568 26.26 -17.46 -19.54
N LEU A 569 25.65 -16.33 -19.96
CA LEU A 569 24.26 -15.98 -19.65
C LEU A 569 23.23 -16.78 -20.45
N GLY A 570 23.67 -17.61 -21.41
CA GLY A 570 22.87 -18.51 -22.24
C GLY A 570 22.18 -19.67 -21.50
N LYS A 571 21.78 -19.50 -20.24
CA LYS A 571 20.78 -20.36 -19.59
C LYS A 571 19.39 -19.78 -19.82
N THR A 572 18.92 -19.88 -21.07
CA THR A 572 17.56 -20.24 -21.53
C THR A 572 17.24 -19.63 -22.92
N SER A 573 17.44 -20.44 -23.97
CA SER A 573 16.77 -20.37 -25.29
C SER A 573 17.15 -19.32 -26.36
N ALA A 574 18.38 -18.81 -26.42
CA ALA A 574 18.86 -18.15 -27.64
C ALA A 574 19.36 -19.18 -28.67
N HIS A 575 18.59 -19.46 -29.72
CA HIS A 575 19.11 -20.19 -30.90
C HIS A 575 20.00 -19.23 -31.70
N ALA A 576 21.30 -19.55 -31.76
CA ALA A 576 22.24 -18.91 -32.66
C ALA A 576 22.20 -19.66 -34.01
N ASP A 577 21.30 -19.26 -34.91
CA ASP A 577 21.33 -19.77 -36.28
C ASP A 577 22.41 -19.01 -37.07
N SER A 578 23.53 -19.68 -37.34
CA SER A 578 24.53 -19.20 -38.30
C SER A 578 24.02 -19.40 -39.72
N CYS A 579 23.42 -18.38 -40.33
CA CYS A 579 23.17 -18.39 -41.77
C CYS A 579 24.47 -18.01 -42.51
N HIS A 580 25.20 -19.01 -43.00
CA HIS A 580 26.28 -18.79 -43.95
C HIS A 580 25.69 -18.56 -45.36
N PHE A 581 25.62 -17.31 -45.80
CA PHE A 581 25.48 -17.03 -47.23
C PHE A 581 26.85 -17.19 -47.88
N HIS A 582 27.08 -18.32 -48.54
CA HIS A 582 28.19 -18.45 -49.48
C HIS A 582 27.84 -17.74 -50.78
N ASN A 583 28.30 -16.50 -50.92
CA ASN A 583 28.61 -15.95 -52.24
C ASN A 583 30.04 -15.45 -52.21
N ALA A 584 30.80 -15.83 -53.23
CA ALA A 584 32.22 -15.52 -53.36
C ALA A 584 32.46 -14.00 -53.22
N ASP A 585 33.49 -13.66 -52.45
CA ASP A 585 34.07 -12.32 -52.24
C ASP A 585 33.54 -11.37 -51.17
N ASN A 586 32.65 -11.78 -50.25
CA ASN A 586 32.47 -11.02 -48.99
C ASN A 586 31.88 -11.88 -47.86
N SER A 587 32.70 -12.26 -46.89
CA SER A 587 32.24 -12.91 -45.66
C SER A 587 31.51 -11.92 -44.75
N LEU A 588 30.18 -11.93 -44.82
CA LEU A 588 29.28 -11.16 -43.94
C LEU A 588 28.98 -11.99 -42.67
N VAL A 589 29.33 -11.48 -41.49
CA VAL A 589 28.90 -12.08 -40.21
C VAL A 589 27.80 -11.18 -39.63
N ILE A 590 26.58 -11.72 -39.55
CA ILE A 590 25.42 -11.05 -38.90
C ILE A 590 25.17 -11.77 -37.58
N LEU A 591 25.22 -11.04 -36.46
CA LEU A 591 24.80 -11.54 -35.15
C LEU A 591 23.33 -11.16 -34.92
N TRP A 592 22.45 -12.16 -34.78
CA TRP A 592 21.06 -11.99 -34.37
C TRP A 592 20.95 -12.21 -32.86
N ILE A 593 20.53 -11.18 -32.11
CA ILE A 593 20.18 -11.31 -30.70
C ILE A 593 18.66 -11.19 -30.61
N LYS A 594 17.99 -12.29 -30.24
CA LYS A 594 16.54 -12.30 -30.00
C LYS A 594 16.30 -11.98 -28.52
N GLY A 595 15.90 -10.75 -28.23
CA GLY A 595 15.44 -10.36 -26.89
C GLY A 595 14.00 -10.83 -26.65
N ASP A 596 13.71 -11.33 -25.45
CA ASP A 596 12.38 -11.85 -25.14
C ASP A 596 11.37 -10.69 -24.92
N SER A 597 10.20 -10.84 -25.53
CA SER A 597 8.97 -10.01 -25.43
C SER A 597 8.98 -8.51 -25.81
N ARG A 598 10.12 -7.83 -26.04
CA ARG A 598 10.14 -6.40 -26.51
C ARG A 598 11.05 -6.07 -27.70
N GLY A 599 11.48 -7.06 -28.48
CA GLY A 599 11.81 -6.88 -29.90
C GLY A 599 12.87 -5.83 -30.27
N LEU A 600 13.98 -5.71 -29.52
CA LEU A 600 15.16 -4.99 -30.00
C LEU A 600 16.03 -5.93 -30.86
N LYS A 601 16.21 -5.58 -32.13
CA LYS A 601 17.08 -6.26 -33.10
C LYS A 601 18.35 -5.43 -33.29
N TYR A 602 19.50 -5.92 -32.83
CA TYR A 602 20.79 -5.31 -33.15
C TYR A 602 21.38 -5.98 -34.39
N LEU A 603 21.75 -5.19 -35.40
CA LEU A 603 22.45 -5.68 -36.60
C LEU A 603 23.91 -5.18 -36.55
N LEU A 604 24.85 -6.08 -36.26
CA LEU A 604 26.29 -5.79 -36.34
C LEU A 604 26.79 -6.10 -37.75
N LYS A 605 27.31 -5.10 -38.47
CA LYS A 605 27.94 -5.27 -39.79
C LYS A 605 29.45 -5.21 -39.63
N LEU A 606 30.12 -6.35 -39.82
CA LEU A 606 31.58 -6.43 -39.93
C LEU A 606 31.96 -6.31 -41.41
N LYS A 607 32.86 -5.38 -41.75
CA LYS A 607 33.42 -5.24 -43.11
C LYS A 607 34.93 -5.42 -43.05
N ASP A 608 35.44 -6.20 -44.01
CA ASP A 608 36.83 -6.53 -44.33
C ASP A 608 37.53 -7.54 -43.40
N SER A 609 37.45 -8.82 -43.77
CA SER A 609 38.42 -9.85 -43.37
C SER A 609 38.78 -10.73 -44.56
N HIS A 610 39.93 -10.48 -45.18
CA HIS A 610 40.57 -11.51 -46.00
C HIS A 610 41.22 -12.55 -45.08
N CYS A 611 40.64 -13.75 -45.04
CA CYS A 611 41.17 -14.88 -44.30
C CYS A 611 42.36 -15.52 -45.04
N TYR A 612 43.58 -15.31 -44.54
CA TYR A 612 44.67 -16.28 -44.69
C TYR A 612 45.56 -16.28 -43.45
N GLY A 613 45.73 -17.47 -42.85
CA GLY A 613 46.88 -17.86 -42.03
C GLY A 613 47.25 -17.01 -40.81
N SER A 614 46.80 -17.46 -39.62
CA SER A 614 47.47 -17.31 -38.31
C SER A 614 48.00 -15.93 -37.88
N SER A 615 47.55 -14.82 -38.47
CA SER A 615 47.82 -13.47 -37.99
C SER A 615 46.65 -12.56 -38.36
N PHE A 616 46.02 -11.92 -37.36
CA PHE A 616 44.84 -11.07 -37.55
C PHE A 616 45.27 -9.71 -38.12
N PRO A 617 44.73 -9.25 -39.28
CA PRO A 617 45.06 -7.94 -39.81
C PRO A 617 44.26 -6.82 -39.14
N SER A 618 44.95 -5.69 -39.07
CA SER A 618 44.57 -4.39 -38.54
C SER A 618 43.60 -3.61 -39.43
N GLY A 619 42.32 -3.51 -39.06
CA GLY A 619 41.38 -2.56 -39.65
C GLY A 619 39.93 -2.99 -39.50
N LEU A 620 39.20 -2.43 -38.54
CA LEU A 620 37.76 -2.67 -38.34
C LEU A 620 37.04 -1.32 -38.30
N HIS A 621 36.19 -1.05 -39.29
CA HIS A 621 35.27 0.08 -39.29
C HIS A 621 33.87 -0.40 -38.89
N LEU A 622 33.27 0.26 -37.90
CA LEU A 622 31.96 -0.06 -37.35
C LEU A 622 30.96 1.03 -37.78
N GLN A 623 29.81 0.62 -38.31
CA GLN A 623 28.67 1.50 -38.60
C GLN A 623 27.42 0.91 -37.92
N ILE A 624 26.78 1.70 -37.06
CA ILE A 624 25.58 1.33 -36.31
C ILE A 624 24.37 1.93 -37.06
N PHE A 625 23.35 1.12 -37.36
CA PHE A 625 22.06 1.61 -37.86
C PHE A 625 20.99 1.43 -36.78
N SER A 626 20.24 2.50 -36.50
CA SER A 626 18.99 2.44 -35.73
C SER A 626 17.80 2.57 -36.70
N ASP A 627 16.95 1.54 -36.72
CA ASP A 627 15.59 1.47 -37.27
C ASP A 627 15.23 2.29 -38.53
N GLN A 628 15.25 1.63 -39.69
CA GLN A 628 14.13 1.51 -40.65
C GLN A 628 14.59 0.65 -41.83
N ILE A 629 14.30 -0.65 -41.78
CA ILE A 629 14.34 -1.48 -42.99
C ILE A 629 12.99 -2.19 -43.06
N ASP A 630 12.09 -1.62 -43.86
CA ASP A 630 10.93 -2.34 -44.39
C ASP A 630 11.46 -3.54 -45.18
N MET A 631 11.14 -4.75 -44.73
CA MET A 631 11.34 -5.95 -45.52
C MET A 631 9.99 -6.38 -46.09
N THR A 632 9.74 -6.03 -47.34
CA THR A 632 8.86 -6.83 -48.20
C THR A 632 9.53 -8.19 -48.44
N VAL A 633 8.70 -9.24 -48.30
CA VAL A 633 9.01 -10.68 -48.25
C VAL A 633 9.87 -11.17 -49.40
#